data_AF-A0A7V9LDK1-F1
#
_entry.id   AF-A0A7V9LDK1-F1
#
_cell.length_a   1.000
_cell.length_b   1.000
_cell.length_c   1.000
_cell.angle_alpha   90.00
_cell.angle_beta   90.00
_cell.angle_gamma   90.00
#
_symmetry.space_group_name_H-M   'P 1'
#
loop_
_entity.id
_entity.type
_entity.pdbx_description
1 polymer ?
#
loop_
_entity_poly.entity_id
_entity_poly.type
_entity_poly.pdbx_seq_one_letter_code
_entity_poly.pdbx_strand_id
1 'polypeptide(L)'
;EKFADGPIACLKLAGTIDEAFDGKKLGASVTGEVLLVDLGAIKKISSFGIREWVDFVGAASKQVRSLILIECAPKVVDQLNMVANFTGGGRVFSFYAPFRCDYCNTEQRVLLQVDRDHETIKSMKLAERPCPSCKESMYFDDDGATFFSYIVGQPRFELEPAVAGFLASKLSYAVGALARKLRVDKIIEARVTYLRPVGDLDAAFPREKLIDGLEGTVVVDAGAIGRIQPAGAAEWRAFVTSATPLIEALYLADVPPALLEKVCGKGDLGAKAQVLSLTLPYTCAGCQTTSQQAIDVTTHHKTLKFATAPALRCSSCKAALTCVASEPTMTVLAGLPAPTAPADLLGSLDTLRERAVAAVRRRSEPSIVLPPQAAAAPPPRSSLVVPILIATLGLVLVAILVVAYSKSGGSNTENPQGSAKPRALTARSSPARPAWIDRLAVAELADDGVPAATCRPGAEMACAGMSSLHTSQGDAEDEALDAALAAVAGTLATKVTDAEWQAGVRGIYSDALAAKTAALVADPASTTARREAREGRRAVARALRAAGGEPVTRPSARYWEEYTGSSGKRYVAFAQVTLAAADVTRLVESATRRSAALGATVVDAHPLVGWRYPTIERGAIILSTTDGPLRTAGIPDQSIVLAIDGRPVADAASFARLATDQLAALDKTGGTLTLRVQTVDPA
;
A
#
# COMPACT_ATOMS: atom_id res chain seq x y z
N GLU A 1 23.98 17.16 -0.81
CA GLU A 1 23.84 18.55 -1.28
C GLU A 1 22.94 19.33 -0.32
N LYS A 2 23.15 20.65 -0.17
CA LYS A 2 22.27 21.53 0.63
C LYS A 2 21.76 22.66 -0.24
N PHE A 3 20.46 22.87 -0.22
CA PHE A 3 19.76 24.00 -0.85
C PHE A 3 18.94 24.73 0.21
N ALA A 4 18.67 26.02 0.02
CA ALA A 4 17.77 26.78 0.88
C ALA A 4 17.06 27.85 0.06
N ASP A 5 15.80 28.13 0.41
CA ASP A 5 14.99 29.18 -0.18
C ASP A 5 14.06 29.73 0.91
N GLY A 6 14.26 31.00 1.29
CA GLY A 6 13.63 31.62 2.45
C GLY A 6 13.75 30.75 3.73
N PRO A 7 12.63 30.41 4.41
CA PRO A 7 12.63 29.61 5.63
C PRO A 7 12.76 28.09 5.39
N ILE A 8 12.87 27.63 4.14
CA ILE A 8 12.91 26.19 3.78
C ILE A 8 14.34 25.80 3.40
N ALA A 9 14.88 24.78 4.05
CA ALA A 9 16.11 24.11 3.65
C ALA A 9 15.83 22.71 3.11
N CYS A 10 16.64 22.25 2.15
CA CYS A 10 16.60 20.90 1.62
C CYS A 10 17.99 20.26 1.63
N LEU A 11 18.11 19.09 2.26
CA LEU A 11 19.31 18.25 2.24
C LEU A 11 19.05 17.02 1.36
N LYS A 12 19.74 16.90 0.22
CA LYS A 12 19.73 15.67 -0.60
C LYS A 12 20.92 14.81 -0.22
N LEU A 13 20.67 13.58 0.23
CA LEU A 13 21.68 12.63 0.68
C LEU A 13 21.75 11.44 -0.30
N ALA A 14 22.97 10.95 -0.55
CA ALA A 14 23.26 9.99 -1.61
C ALA A 14 24.38 9.04 -1.20
N GLY A 15 24.33 7.79 -1.68
CA GLY A 15 25.36 6.78 -1.40
C GLY A 15 25.02 5.90 -0.18
N THR A 16 25.98 5.73 0.72
CA THR A 16 25.84 4.91 1.93
C THR A 16 25.76 5.81 3.16
N ILE A 17 24.95 5.42 4.15
CA ILE A 17 25.00 5.97 5.51
C ILE A 17 25.73 4.94 6.38
N ASP A 18 26.95 5.25 6.78
CA ASP A 18 27.86 4.37 7.53
C ASP A 18 28.66 5.16 8.58
N GLU A 19 29.80 4.62 9.03
CA GLU A 19 30.64 5.21 10.08
C GLU A 19 31.27 6.55 9.68
N ALA A 20 31.30 6.89 8.39
CA ALA A 20 31.83 8.15 7.88
C ALA A 20 30.78 9.27 7.74
N PHE A 21 29.50 8.97 8.03
CA PHE A 21 28.43 9.98 8.04
C PHE A 21 28.49 10.76 9.36
N ASP A 22 29.14 11.93 9.38
CA ASP A 22 29.22 12.86 10.53
C ASP A 22 27.85 13.54 10.79
N GLY A 23 26.90 12.73 11.27
CA GLY A 23 25.48 13.08 11.30
C GLY A 23 25.17 14.17 12.31
N LYS A 24 25.79 14.10 13.49
CA LYS A 24 25.64 15.06 14.58
C LYS A 24 26.02 16.49 14.16
N LYS A 25 27.15 16.65 13.45
CA LYS A 25 27.62 17.93 12.92
C LYS A 25 26.77 18.41 11.75
N LEU A 26 26.34 17.50 10.86
CA LEU A 26 25.42 17.85 9.78
C LEU A 26 24.10 18.39 10.33
N GLY A 27 23.53 17.75 11.36
CA GLY A 27 22.28 18.17 12.01
C GLY A 27 22.43 19.52 12.73
N ALA A 28 23.57 19.78 13.35
CA ALA A 28 23.91 21.10 13.91
C ALA A 28 24.13 22.20 12.86
N SER A 29 24.36 21.84 11.58
CA SER A 29 24.52 22.78 10.46
C SER A 29 23.22 23.09 9.70
N VAL A 30 22.07 22.57 10.19
CA VAL A 30 20.74 22.85 9.64
C VAL A 30 20.33 24.28 9.98
N THR A 31 19.67 24.96 9.04
CA THR A 31 19.31 26.39 9.12
C THR A 31 18.00 26.63 8.39
N GLY A 32 16.97 27.16 9.05
CA GLY A 32 15.63 27.40 8.49
C GLY A 32 14.52 26.89 9.42
N GLU A 33 13.26 27.21 9.15
CA GLU A 33 12.12 26.68 9.91
C GLU A 33 11.74 25.26 9.48
N VAL A 34 11.89 24.94 8.19
CA VAL A 34 11.47 23.65 7.64
C VAL A 34 12.66 22.98 6.97
N LEU A 35 12.98 21.76 7.41
CA LEU A 35 13.96 20.90 6.74
C LEU A 35 13.24 19.84 5.92
N LEU A 36 13.52 19.83 4.63
CA LEU A 36 13.29 18.71 3.73
C LEU A 36 14.55 17.84 3.70
N VAL A 37 14.41 16.53 3.84
CA VAL A 37 15.51 15.57 3.66
C VAL A 37 15.15 14.59 2.56
N ASP A 38 15.87 14.69 1.46
CA ASP A 38 15.73 13.88 0.26
C ASP A 38 16.68 12.68 0.33
N LEU A 39 16.09 11.48 0.24
CA LEU A 39 16.75 10.20 0.48
C LEU A 39 16.66 9.24 -0.73
N GLY A 40 16.30 9.74 -1.92
CA GLY A 40 16.11 8.91 -3.12
C GLY A 40 17.38 8.24 -3.62
N ALA A 41 18.53 8.87 -3.35
CA ALA A 41 19.84 8.39 -3.75
C ALA A 41 20.56 7.53 -2.68
N ILE A 42 19.90 7.20 -1.57
CA ILE A 42 20.42 6.28 -0.56
C ILE A 42 20.40 4.84 -1.11
N LYS A 43 21.56 4.17 -1.04
CA LYS A 43 21.79 2.81 -1.54
C LYS A 43 21.89 1.78 -0.42
N LYS A 44 22.48 2.15 0.72
CA LYS A 44 22.73 1.26 1.87
C LYS A 44 22.82 2.07 3.17
N ILE A 45 22.49 1.43 4.29
CA ILE A 45 22.68 1.95 5.65
C ILE A 45 23.43 0.87 6.45
N SER A 46 24.47 1.23 7.22
CA SER A 46 25.22 0.32 8.11
C SER A 46 24.62 0.33 9.53
N SER A 47 24.86 -0.73 10.31
CA SER A 47 24.40 -0.81 11.71
C SER A 47 25.03 0.24 12.64
N PHE A 48 26.14 0.87 12.24
CA PHE A 48 26.69 2.04 12.92
C PHE A 48 26.13 3.35 12.33
N GLY A 49 25.96 3.41 11.00
CA GLY A 49 25.33 4.53 10.30
C GLY A 49 23.89 4.82 10.77
N ILE A 50 23.16 3.83 11.28
CA ILE A 50 21.88 4.03 11.97
C ILE A 50 22.03 4.97 13.18
N ARG A 51 23.14 4.90 13.93
CA ARG A 51 23.36 5.75 15.11
C ARG A 51 23.64 7.18 14.70
N GLU A 52 24.55 7.38 13.75
CA GLU A 52 24.85 8.70 13.19
C GLU A 52 23.63 9.33 12.50
N TRP A 53 22.76 8.51 11.89
CA TRP A 53 21.47 8.96 11.38
C TRP A 53 20.53 9.42 12.50
N VAL A 54 20.42 8.68 13.59
CA VAL A 54 19.61 9.08 14.77
C VAL A 54 20.17 10.35 15.42
N ASP A 55 21.49 10.50 15.51
CA ASP A 55 22.14 11.74 15.99
C ASP A 55 21.91 12.91 15.02
N PHE A 56 21.89 12.67 13.69
CA PHE A 56 21.52 13.66 12.69
C PHE A 56 20.09 14.15 12.86
N VAL A 57 19.08 13.28 12.85
CA VAL A 57 17.67 13.70 13.00
C VAL A 57 17.40 14.26 14.39
N GLY A 58 18.02 13.71 15.44
CA GLY A 58 17.91 14.17 16.82
C GLY A 58 18.60 15.52 17.10
N ALA A 59 19.55 15.93 16.25
CA ALA A 59 20.11 17.29 16.24
C ALA A 59 19.28 18.22 15.34
N ALA A 60 18.93 17.79 14.12
CA ALA A 60 18.19 18.60 13.15
C ALA A 60 16.81 19.01 13.65
N SER A 61 16.03 18.10 14.24
CA SER A 61 14.70 18.38 14.80
C SER A 61 14.70 19.33 16.02
N LYS A 62 15.87 19.70 16.55
CA LYS A 62 16.01 20.76 17.58
C LYS A 62 16.28 22.13 16.97
N GLN A 63 16.69 22.20 15.70
CA GLN A 63 16.98 23.44 14.97
C GLN A 63 15.80 23.91 14.11
N VAL A 64 14.83 23.03 13.80
CA VAL A 64 13.74 23.31 12.85
C VAL A 64 12.35 23.07 13.45
N ARG A 65 11.36 23.85 13.00
CA ARG A 65 9.94 23.72 13.37
C ARG A 65 9.26 22.51 12.72
N SER A 66 9.74 22.04 11.57
CA SER A 66 9.25 20.81 10.93
C SER A 66 10.35 20.12 10.12
N LEU A 67 10.58 18.84 10.39
CA LEU A 67 11.41 17.95 9.57
C LEU A 67 10.50 17.06 8.71
N ILE A 68 10.75 17.00 7.40
CA ILE A 68 9.97 16.23 6.43
C ILE A 68 10.90 15.39 5.55
N LEU A 69 10.63 14.09 5.46
CA LEU A 69 11.40 13.12 4.70
C LEU A 69 10.74 12.87 3.34
N ILE A 70 11.51 12.97 2.26
CA ILE A 70 11.07 12.84 0.87
C ILE A 70 11.95 11.87 0.08
N GLU A 71 11.39 11.29 -0.99
CA GLU A 71 12.06 10.28 -1.83
C GLU A 71 12.60 9.07 -1.05
N CYS A 72 12.05 8.70 0.11
CA CYS A 72 12.63 7.63 0.95
C CYS A 72 12.81 6.32 0.15
N ALA A 73 14.06 5.96 -0.17
CA ALA A 73 14.37 4.73 -0.89
C ALA A 73 13.89 3.50 -0.11
N PRO A 74 13.68 2.31 -0.72
CA PRO A 74 13.16 1.14 0.00
C PRO A 74 13.98 0.83 1.27
N LYS A 75 15.31 0.95 1.20
CA LYS A 75 16.22 0.74 2.35
C LYS A 75 16.16 1.80 3.45
N VAL A 76 15.42 2.88 3.24
CA VAL A 76 15.02 3.85 4.28
C VAL A 76 13.69 3.42 4.89
N VAL A 77 12.74 2.93 4.08
CA VAL A 77 11.46 2.36 4.55
C VAL A 77 11.69 1.15 5.46
N ASP A 78 12.61 0.26 5.08
CA ASP A 78 13.12 -0.83 5.93
C ASP A 78 13.49 -0.33 7.35
N GLN A 79 14.26 0.76 7.46
CA GLN A 79 14.70 1.29 8.75
C GLN A 79 13.60 2.07 9.49
N LEU A 80 12.70 2.76 8.77
CA LEU A 80 11.53 3.40 9.36
C LEU A 80 10.63 2.39 10.09
N ASN A 81 10.49 1.18 9.54
CA ASN A 81 9.70 0.10 10.12
C ASN A 81 10.44 -0.67 11.24
N MET A 82 11.78 -0.68 11.25
CA MET A 82 12.60 -1.44 12.22
C MET A 82 13.20 -0.62 13.37
N VAL A 83 13.45 0.68 13.19
CA VAL A 83 14.25 1.48 14.12
C VAL A 83 13.39 2.55 14.80
N ALA A 84 13.27 2.47 16.12
CA ALA A 84 12.56 3.47 16.91
C ALA A 84 13.18 4.87 16.74
N ASN A 85 12.33 5.89 16.59
CA ASN A 85 12.72 7.29 16.39
C ASN A 85 13.64 7.56 15.17
N PHE A 86 13.61 6.71 14.13
CA PHE A 86 14.40 6.91 12.90
C PHE A 86 14.06 8.22 12.16
N THR A 87 12.92 8.86 12.45
CA THR A 87 12.55 10.18 11.90
C THR A 87 12.92 11.37 12.79
N GLY A 88 13.34 11.15 14.05
CA GLY A 88 13.60 12.23 15.00
C GLY A 88 12.37 13.10 15.29
N GLY A 89 11.15 12.57 15.18
CA GLY A 89 9.90 13.33 15.23
C GLY A 89 9.49 14.00 13.91
N GLY A 90 10.27 13.85 12.85
CA GLY A 90 9.91 14.27 11.49
C GLY A 90 8.84 13.38 10.84
N ARG A 91 8.28 13.83 9.72
CA ARG A 91 7.20 13.15 8.99
C ARG A 91 7.64 12.70 7.60
N VAL A 92 7.31 11.47 7.22
CA VAL A 92 7.51 10.97 5.86
C VAL A 92 6.39 11.47 4.98
N PHE A 93 6.74 12.19 3.91
CA PHE A 93 5.79 12.65 2.90
C PHE A 93 5.74 11.70 1.69
N SER A 94 6.87 11.09 1.33
CA SER A 94 6.99 10.27 0.12
C SER A 94 8.14 9.27 0.17
N PHE A 95 7.96 8.15 -0.53
CA PHE A 95 8.82 6.97 -0.43
C PHE A 95 8.69 6.08 -1.68
N TYR A 96 9.70 5.27 -1.97
CA TYR A 96 9.73 4.38 -3.12
C TYR A 96 9.29 2.96 -2.75
N ALA A 97 8.19 2.49 -3.34
CA ALA A 97 7.78 1.09 -3.31
C ALA A 97 8.52 0.27 -4.39
N PRO A 98 9.05 -0.93 -4.07
CA PRO A 98 9.59 -1.85 -5.08
C PRO A 98 8.46 -2.43 -5.94
N PHE A 99 8.69 -2.50 -7.25
CA PHE A 99 7.82 -3.19 -8.21
C PHE A 99 8.64 -4.13 -9.09
N ARG A 100 8.06 -5.26 -9.48
CA ARG A 100 8.74 -6.32 -10.23
C ARG A 100 7.92 -6.79 -11.42
N CYS A 101 8.57 -6.89 -12.58
CA CYS A 101 8.00 -7.52 -13.77
C CYS A 101 8.69 -8.86 -14.03
N ASP A 102 8.02 -9.98 -13.81
CA ASP A 102 8.61 -11.30 -14.05
C ASP A 102 8.79 -11.63 -15.54
N TYR A 103 8.01 -11.00 -16.45
CA TYR A 103 8.14 -11.23 -17.90
C TYR A 103 9.52 -10.83 -18.45
N CYS A 104 10.10 -9.74 -17.94
CA CYS A 104 11.43 -9.26 -18.36
C CYS A 104 12.45 -9.23 -17.21
N ASN A 105 12.09 -9.75 -16.04
CA ASN A 105 12.86 -9.74 -14.80
C ASN A 105 13.47 -8.35 -14.46
N THR A 106 12.70 -7.27 -14.65
CA THR A 106 13.12 -5.91 -14.26
C THR A 106 12.42 -5.45 -12.99
N GLU A 107 13.21 -5.06 -11.99
CA GLU A 107 12.77 -4.25 -10.87
C GLU A 107 12.56 -2.79 -11.30
N GLN A 108 11.62 -2.11 -10.65
CA GLN A 108 11.37 -0.67 -10.74
C GLN A 108 11.07 -0.10 -9.35
N ARG A 109 11.25 1.21 -9.19
CA ARG A 109 10.93 1.94 -7.95
C ARG A 109 9.80 2.93 -8.23
N VAL A 110 8.63 2.69 -7.63
CA VAL A 110 7.46 3.55 -7.77
C VAL A 110 7.44 4.55 -6.62
N LEU A 111 7.58 5.85 -6.92
CA LEU A 111 7.41 6.90 -5.91
C LEU A 111 5.95 7.00 -5.48
N LEU A 112 5.67 6.64 -4.24
CA LEU A 112 4.41 6.86 -3.54
C LEU A 112 4.47 8.14 -2.70
N GLN A 113 3.29 8.74 -2.46
CA GLN A 113 3.12 9.90 -1.59
C GLN A 113 1.99 9.64 -0.60
N VAL A 114 2.18 10.06 0.65
CA VAL A 114 1.31 9.73 1.79
C VAL A 114 -0.05 10.43 1.73
N ASP A 115 -0.14 11.55 1.00
CA ASP A 115 -1.38 12.23 0.64
C ASP A 115 -2.05 11.62 -0.61
N ARG A 116 -1.29 11.43 -1.70
CA ARG A 116 -1.79 10.91 -2.99
C ARG A 116 -2.37 9.52 -2.89
N ASP A 117 -1.57 8.59 -2.37
CA ASP A 117 -1.84 7.17 -2.43
C ASP A 117 -2.43 6.66 -1.10
N HIS A 118 -2.96 7.58 -0.27
CA HIS A 118 -3.36 7.31 1.12
C HIS A 118 -4.24 6.07 1.28
N GLU A 119 -5.30 5.92 0.47
CA GLU A 119 -6.20 4.76 0.55
C GLU A 119 -5.50 3.46 0.13
N THR A 120 -4.58 3.54 -0.83
CA THR A 120 -3.83 2.41 -1.39
C THR A 120 -2.73 1.93 -0.44
N ILE A 121 -2.14 2.86 0.31
CA ILE A 121 -1.21 2.62 1.42
C ILE A 121 -1.98 2.03 2.61
N LYS A 122 -3.13 2.60 2.96
CA LYS A 122 -3.98 2.18 4.08
C LYS A 122 -4.68 0.83 3.84
N SER A 123 -5.02 0.50 2.59
CA SER A 123 -5.47 -0.84 2.20
C SER A 123 -4.34 -1.88 2.15
N MET A 124 -3.09 -1.41 2.28
CA MET A 124 -1.85 -2.19 2.18
C MET A 124 -1.71 -2.97 0.87
N LYS A 125 -2.44 -2.56 -0.19
CA LYS A 125 -2.57 -3.28 -1.46
C LYS A 125 -2.43 -2.32 -2.63
N LEU A 126 -1.21 -2.22 -3.17
CA LEU A 126 -0.96 -1.50 -4.41
C LEU A 126 -1.48 -2.29 -5.60
N ALA A 127 -2.14 -1.61 -6.53
CA ALA A 127 -2.51 -2.21 -7.82
C ALA A 127 -1.28 -2.43 -8.71
N GLU A 128 -1.34 -3.50 -9.49
CA GLU A 128 -0.43 -3.77 -10.59
C GLU A 128 -0.43 -2.64 -11.64
N ARG A 129 0.62 -2.58 -12.47
CA ARG A 129 0.80 -1.54 -13.49
C ARG A 129 1.60 -2.07 -14.68
N PRO A 130 1.45 -1.50 -15.89
CA PRO A 130 2.27 -1.88 -17.04
C PRO A 130 3.75 -1.52 -16.81
N CYS A 131 4.64 -2.46 -17.12
CA CYS A 131 6.09 -2.31 -17.02
C CYS A 131 6.60 -1.25 -18.01
N PRO A 132 7.46 -0.30 -17.59
CA PRO A 132 8.08 0.67 -18.51
C PRO A 132 8.79 -0.01 -19.70
N SER A 133 9.53 -1.08 -19.43
CA SER A 133 10.38 -1.80 -20.39
C SER A 133 9.62 -2.65 -21.41
N CYS A 134 8.71 -3.53 -20.98
CA CYS A 134 8.04 -4.52 -21.85
C CYS A 134 6.51 -4.38 -21.93
N LYS A 135 5.90 -3.41 -21.23
CA LYS A 135 4.45 -3.14 -21.13
C LYS A 135 3.60 -4.19 -20.42
N GLU A 136 4.05 -5.44 -20.32
CA GLU A 136 3.45 -6.48 -19.46
C GLU A 136 3.35 -6.05 -17.99
N SER A 137 2.50 -6.74 -17.22
CA SER A 137 2.22 -6.34 -15.83
C SER A 137 3.44 -6.41 -14.91
N MET A 138 3.45 -5.52 -13.90
CA MET A 138 4.32 -5.59 -12.74
C MET A 138 3.56 -5.33 -11.44
N TYR A 139 3.86 -6.15 -10.44
CA TYR A 139 3.27 -6.12 -9.11
C TYR A 139 4.22 -5.46 -8.10
N PHE A 140 3.70 -5.16 -6.92
CA PHE A 140 4.44 -4.65 -5.77
C PHE A 140 5.19 -5.79 -5.07
N ASP A 141 6.52 -5.70 -5.00
CA ASP A 141 7.42 -6.81 -4.63
C ASP A 141 7.83 -6.75 -3.15
N ASP A 142 6.84 -6.59 -2.26
CA ASP A 142 7.02 -6.57 -0.80
C ASP A 142 5.71 -6.95 -0.07
N ASP A 143 5.76 -7.21 1.24
CA ASP A 143 4.56 -7.34 2.06
C ASP A 143 4.03 -5.97 2.49
N GLY A 144 2.81 -5.63 2.08
CA GLY A 144 2.20 -4.34 2.38
C GLY A 144 2.00 -4.09 3.88
N ALA A 145 1.70 -5.13 4.67
CA ALA A 145 1.48 -4.96 6.10
C ALA A 145 2.78 -4.55 6.83
N THR A 146 3.91 -5.16 6.46
CA THR A 146 5.25 -4.81 6.95
C THR A 146 5.72 -3.49 6.36
N PHE A 147 5.71 -3.35 5.04
CA PHE A 147 6.30 -2.22 4.31
C PHE A 147 5.63 -0.88 4.62
N PHE A 148 4.29 -0.85 4.76
CA PHE A 148 3.56 0.38 5.09
C PHE A 148 3.37 0.62 6.59
N SER A 149 3.89 -0.25 7.48
CA SER A 149 3.58 -0.21 8.92
C SER A 149 3.84 1.15 9.59
N TYR A 150 5.03 1.74 9.41
CA TYR A 150 5.32 3.11 9.90
C TYR A 150 4.42 4.15 9.24
N ILE A 151 4.21 4.05 7.92
CA ILE A 151 3.49 5.05 7.12
C ILE A 151 1.99 5.11 7.48
N VAL A 152 1.37 3.95 7.77
CA VAL A 152 -0.03 3.86 8.20
C VAL A 152 -0.21 4.29 9.65
N GLY A 153 0.80 4.06 10.51
CA GLY A 153 0.82 4.59 11.88
C GLY A 153 1.01 6.11 11.97
N GLN A 154 1.56 6.73 10.94
CA GLN A 154 1.75 8.19 10.88
C GLN A 154 0.41 8.90 10.59
N PRO A 155 0.02 9.92 11.38
CA PRO A 155 -1.17 10.71 11.09
C PRO A 155 -1.02 11.44 9.75
N ARG A 156 -2.10 11.45 8.95
CA ARG A 156 -2.16 12.23 7.70
C ARG A 156 -1.94 13.71 8.03
N PHE A 157 -1.04 14.34 7.29
CA PHE A 157 -0.76 15.76 7.38
C PHE A 157 -0.79 16.38 5.98
N GLU A 158 -1.08 17.68 5.91
CA GLU A 158 -0.97 18.47 4.69
C GLU A 158 0.37 19.22 4.68
N LEU A 159 0.95 19.41 3.49
CA LEU A 159 2.12 20.27 3.33
C LEU A 159 1.72 21.73 3.47
N GLU A 160 2.53 22.52 4.18
CA GLU A 160 2.44 23.97 4.12
C GLU A 160 2.58 24.44 2.65
N PRO A 161 1.74 25.35 2.13
CA PRO A 161 1.75 25.63 0.69
C PRO A 161 3.05 26.22 0.14
N ALA A 162 3.88 26.83 0.98
CA ALA A 162 5.25 27.23 0.64
C ALA A 162 6.17 26.02 0.41
N VAL A 163 6.03 24.96 1.23
CA VAL A 163 6.75 23.69 1.08
C VAL A 163 6.26 22.94 -0.16
N ALA A 164 4.94 22.90 -0.41
CA ALA A 164 4.40 22.33 -1.64
C ALA A 164 4.92 23.09 -2.89
N GLY A 165 4.96 24.43 -2.84
CA GLY A 165 5.55 25.26 -3.89
C GLY A 165 7.06 25.03 -4.09
N PHE A 166 7.82 24.85 -3.01
CA PHE A 166 9.25 24.48 -3.08
C PHE A 166 9.45 23.10 -3.73
N LEU A 167 8.68 22.09 -3.31
CA LEU A 167 8.75 20.74 -3.90
C LEU A 167 8.43 20.76 -5.40
N ALA A 168 7.37 21.44 -5.80
CA ALA A 168 6.98 21.56 -7.21
C ALA A 168 8.07 22.30 -8.03
N SER A 169 8.52 23.48 -7.56
CA SER A 169 9.42 24.36 -8.33
C SER A 169 10.89 23.96 -8.32
N LYS A 170 11.40 23.34 -7.23
CA LYS A 170 12.83 23.01 -7.08
C LYS A 170 13.14 21.53 -7.29
N LEU A 171 12.20 20.64 -6.94
CA LEU A 171 12.39 19.18 -6.97
C LEU A 171 11.44 18.46 -7.96
N SER A 172 10.69 19.21 -8.79
CA SER A 172 9.82 18.66 -9.83
C SER A 172 8.77 17.65 -9.31
N TYR A 173 8.35 17.82 -8.07
CA TYR A 173 7.52 16.85 -7.36
C TYR A 173 6.06 16.88 -7.83
N ALA A 174 5.58 15.78 -8.40
CA ALA A 174 4.17 15.59 -8.75
C ALA A 174 3.34 15.28 -7.49
N VAL A 175 3.19 16.25 -6.58
CA VAL A 175 2.37 16.16 -5.34
C VAL A 175 0.92 15.84 -5.72
N GLY A 176 0.43 14.65 -5.33
CA GLY A 176 -0.91 14.19 -5.71
C GLY A 176 -1.96 14.30 -4.60
N ALA A 177 -3.23 14.11 -4.98
CA ALA A 177 -4.41 14.29 -4.12
C ALA A 177 -4.63 15.69 -3.49
N LEU A 178 -4.03 16.75 -4.07
CA LEU A 178 -4.83 17.95 -4.33
C LEU A 178 -5.94 17.67 -5.37
N ALA A 179 -5.76 16.61 -6.17
CA ALA A 179 -6.80 15.94 -6.93
C ALA A 179 -7.78 15.13 -6.04
N ARG A 180 -8.71 15.82 -5.36
CA ARG A 180 -10.02 15.25 -4.96
C ARG A 180 -11.20 16.18 -5.20
N LYS A 181 -10.97 17.47 -5.36
CA LYS A 181 -11.88 18.45 -5.96
C LYS A 181 -11.04 19.65 -6.37
N LEU A 182 -11.18 20.15 -7.59
CA LEU A 182 -10.50 21.40 -7.96
C LEU A 182 -10.95 22.52 -7.02
N ARG A 183 -10.00 23.08 -6.26
CA ARG A 183 -10.22 24.32 -5.51
C ARG A 183 -9.68 25.47 -6.34
N VAL A 184 -10.33 26.63 -6.30
CA VAL A 184 -9.75 27.87 -6.86
C VAL A 184 -9.73 28.91 -5.75
N ASP A 185 -8.52 29.33 -5.37
CA ASP A 185 -8.34 30.42 -4.43
C ASP A 185 -8.44 31.74 -5.21
N LYS A 186 -9.43 32.58 -4.87
CA LYS A 186 -9.67 33.90 -5.48
C LYS A 186 -9.27 35.00 -4.50
N ILE A 187 -8.35 35.87 -4.91
CA ILE A 187 -8.07 37.17 -4.29
C ILE A 187 -8.47 38.26 -5.29
N ILE A 188 -8.98 39.36 -4.76
CA ILE A 188 -9.22 40.60 -5.52
C ILE A 188 -8.43 41.70 -4.83
N GLU A 189 -7.59 42.40 -5.56
CA GLU A 189 -6.79 43.53 -5.08
C GLU A 189 -6.90 44.69 -6.09
N ALA A 190 -7.58 45.76 -5.67
CA ALA A 190 -7.97 46.88 -6.53
C ALA A 190 -8.65 46.42 -7.84
N ARG A 191 -7.92 46.44 -8.96
CA ARG A 191 -8.39 46.09 -10.32
C ARG A 191 -7.81 44.75 -10.82
N VAL A 192 -7.19 43.97 -9.94
CA VAL A 192 -6.56 42.68 -10.24
C VAL A 192 -7.28 41.55 -9.50
N THR A 193 -7.79 40.57 -10.24
CA THR A 193 -8.29 39.31 -9.68
C THR A 193 -7.23 38.22 -9.85
N TYR A 194 -6.66 37.74 -8.75
CA TYR A 194 -5.72 36.63 -8.74
C TYR A 194 -6.47 35.32 -8.44
N LEU A 195 -6.41 34.38 -9.38
CA LEU A 195 -6.97 33.03 -9.27
C LEU A 195 -5.82 32.01 -9.15
N ARG A 196 -5.94 31.07 -8.22
CA ARG A 196 -5.04 29.92 -8.13
C ARG A 196 -5.84 28.63 -8.14
N PRO A 197 -6.01 27.97 -9.30
CA PRO A 197 -6.58 26.63 -9.37
C PRO A 197 -5.58 25.62 -8.80
N VAL A 198 -6.07 24.77 -7.90
CA VAL A 198 -5.27 23.80 -7.14
C VAL A 198 -5.93 22.43 -7.27
N GLY A 199 -5.20 21.46 -7.83
CA GLY A 199 -5.68 20.09 -8.07
C GLY A 199 -5.79 19.72 -9.56
N ASP A 200 -6.42 18.57 -9.84
CA ASP A 200 -6.65 18.10 -11.22
C ASP A 200 -7.72 18.96 -11.93
N LEU A 201 -7.50 19.23 -13.21
CA LEU A 201 -8.44 19.93 -14.09
C LEU A 201 -9.39 18.93 -14.76
N ASP A 202 -10.60 18.83 -14.20
CA ASP A 202 -11.66 17.91 -14.60
C ASP A 202 -13.03 18.60 -14.82
N ALA A 203 -14.10 17.82 -14.99
CA ALA A 203 -15.45 18.33 -15.23
C ALA A 203 -16.08 19.13 -14.06
N ALA A 204 -15.44 19.17 -12.88
CA ALA A 204 -15.87 19.97 -11.74
C ALA A 204 -15.28 21.40 -11.73
N PHE A 205 -14.56 21.81 -12.79
CA PHE A 205 -14.07 23.18 -12.95
C PHE A 205 -15.23 24.19 -12.87
N PRO A 206 -15.25 25.13 -11.90
CA PRO A 206 -16.46 25.91 -11.60
C PRO A 206 -16.61 27.16 -12.49
N ARG A 207 -16.57 26.97 -13.83
CA ARG A 207 -16.58 28.02 -14.87
C ARG A 207 -17.50 29.19 -14.55
N GLU A 208 -18.80 28.93 -14.37
CA GLU A 208 -19.83 29.95 -14.17
C GLU A 208 -19.56 30.80 -12.92
N LYS A 209 -19.20 30.15 -11.80
CA LYS A 209 -18.90 30.82 -10.51
C LYS A 209 -17.56 31.55 -10.50
N LEU A 210 -16.68 31.25 -11.45
CA LEU A 210 -15.42 31.99 -11.61
C LEU A 210 -15.63 33.24 -12.43
N ILE A 211 -16.43 33.16 -13.51
CA ILE A 211 -16.78 34.28 -14.41
C ILE A 211 -17.62 35.34 -13.68
N ASP A 212 -18.53 34.91 -12.80
CA ASP A 212 -19.33 35.81 -11.97
C ASP A 212 -18.42 36.68 -11.08
N GLY A 213 -18.53 38.00 -11.27
CA GLY A 213 -17.62 38.98 -10.67
C GLY A 213 -16.16 38.83 -11.08
N LEU A 214 -15.85 38.67 -12.38
CA LEU A 214 -14.54 39.04 -12.93
C LEU A 214 -14.60 40.42 -13.57
N GLU A 215 -13.76 41.32 -13.08
CA GLU A 215 -13.56 42.66 -13.62
C GLU A 215 -12.06 42.99 -13.64
N GLY A 216 -11.67 43.96 -14.47
CA GLY A 216 -10.29 44.41 -14.54
C GLY A 216 -9.35 43.38 -15.17
N THR A 217 -8.16 43.21 -14.59
CA THR A 217 -7.15 42.23 -15.03
C THR A 217 -7.26 40.95 -14.22
N VAL A 218 -7.26 39.79 -14.87
CA VAL A 218 -7.26 38.48 -14.21
C VAL A 218 -5.88 37.82 -14.36
N VAL A 219 -5.32 37.33 -13.26
CA VAL A 219 -4.12 36.48 -13.25
C VAL A 219 -4.51 35.08 -12.82
N VAL A 220 -4.02 34.04 -13.48
CA VAL A 220 -4.23 32.64 -13.10
C VAL A 220 -2.88 31.97 -12.85
N ASP A 221 -2.57 31.66 -11.59
CA ASP A 221 -1.42 30.85 -11.20
C ASP A 221 -1.70 29.37 -11.45
N ALA A 222 -1.17 28.87 -12.56
CA ALA A 222 -1.32 27.51 -13.04
C ALA A 222 -0.33 26.52 -12.40
N GLY A 223 0.64 26.99 -11.61
CA GLY A 223 1.71 26.16 -11.04
C GLY A 223 1.25 25.11 -10.01
N ALA A 224 -0.04 25.10 -9.65
CA ALA A 224 -0.68 24.12 -8.77
C ALA A 224 -1.73 23.23 -9.48
N ILE A 225 -1.82 23.29 -10.81
CA ILE A 225 -2.69 22.42 -11.62
C ILE A 225 -2.00 21.07 -11.86
N GLY A 226 -2.71 19.99 -11.55
CA GLY A 226 -2.25 18.61 -11.67
C GLY A 226 -2.51 18.01 -13.06
N ARG A 227 -3.19 16.86 -13.10
CA ARG A 227 -3.58 16.20 -14.34
C ARG A 227 -4.71 16.97 -15.01
N ILE A 228 -4.69 16.98 -16.34
CA ILE A 228 -5.70 17.64 -17.16
C ILE A 228 -6.46 16.57 -17.94
N GLN A 229 -7.73 16.40 -17.58
CA GLN A 229 -8.66 15.49 -18.23
C GLN A 229 -9.30 16.16 -19.47
N PRO A 230 -9.80 15.41 -20.46
CA PRO A 230 -10.43 15.99 -21.65
C PRO A 230 -11.62 16.92 -21.33
N ALA A 231 -12.45 16.56 -20.34
CA ALA A 231 -13.58 17.38 -19.90
C ALA A 231 -13.14 18.70 -19.26
N GLY A 232 -12.15 18.66 -18.35
CA GLY A 232 -11.60 19.88 -17.73
C GLY A 232 -10.88 20.78 -18.74
N ALA A 233 -10.25 20.20 -19.77
CA ALA A 233 -9.66 20.96 -20.87
C ALA A 233 -10.72 21.69 -21.73
N ALA A 234 -11.93 21.13 -21.85
CA ALA A 234 -13.06 21.80 -22.50
C ALA A 234 -13.67 22.90 -21.61
N GLU A 235 -13.86 22.63 -20.32
CA GLU A 235 -14.33 23.62 -19.33
C GLU A 235 -13.40 24.83 -19.24
N TRP A 236 -12.08 24.62 -19.22
CA TRP A 236 -11.08 25.69 -19.25
C TRP A 236 -11.16 26.53 -20.53
N ARG A 237 -11.28 25.91 -21.72
CA ARG A 237 -11.46 26.63 -22.99
C ARG A 237 -12.73 27.47 -23.01
N ALA A 238 -13.83 26.94 -22.49
CA ALA A 238 -15.07 27.68 -22.33
C ALA A 238 -14.91 28.86 -21.35
N PHE A 239 -14.20 28.65 -20.23
CA PHE A 239 -13.86 29.72 -19.28
C PHE A 239 -13.04 30.84 -19.93
N VAL A 240 -11.95 30.54 -20.64
CA VAL A 240 -11.13 31.56 -21.33
C VAL A 240 -11.98 32.30 -22.37
N THR A 241 -12.75 31.57 -23.18
CA THR A 241 -13.63 32.15 -24.21
C THR A 241 -14.70 33.08 -23.62
N SER A 242 -15.32 32.71 -22.50
CA SER A 242 -16.39 33.50 -21.86
C SER A 242 -15.90 34.61 -20.94
N ALA A 243 -14.73 34.48 -20.32
CA ALA A 243 -14.15 35.51 -19.44
C ALA A 243 -13.48 36.65 -20.23
N THR A 244 -12.74 36.32 -21.29
CA THR A 244 -11.93 37.29 -22.07
C THR A 244 -12.70 38.51 -22.61
N PRO A 245 -13.98 38.42 -23.02
CA PRO A 245 -14.78 39.58 -23.39
C PRO A 245 -15.07 40.55 -22.23
N LEU A 246 -15.23 40.04 -21.01
CA LEU A 246 -15.69 40.77 -19.82
C LEU A 246 -14.55 41.50 -19.08
N ILE A 247 -13.32 41.02 -19.25
CA ILE A 247 -12.12 41.49 -18.53
C ILE A 247 -11.17 42.27 -19.44
N GLU A 248 -10.26 43.06 -18.87
CA GLU A 248 -9.27 43.83 -19.62
C GLU A 248 -8.18 42.91 -20.20
N ALA A 249 -7.65 42.00 -19.38
CA ALA A 249 -6.67 40.99 -19.76
C ALA A 249 -6.77 39.73 -18.88
N LEU A 250 -6.29 38.61 -19.41
CA LEU A 250 -6.11 37.32 -18.73
C LEU A 250 -4.65 36.88 -18.87
N TYR A 251 -3.97 36.77 -17.73
CA TYR A 251 -2.55 36.41 -17.66
C TYR A 251 -2.36 35.07 -16.98
N LEU A 252 -1.68 34.13 -17.62
CA LEU A 252 -1.34 32.82 -17.06
C LEU A 252 0.09 32.84 -16.51
N ALA A 253 0.25 32.46 -15.24
CA ALA A 253 1.54 32.39 -14.54
C ALA A 253 1.90 30.94 -14.17
N ASP A 254 3.19 30.64 -14.23
CA ASP A 254 3.82 29.33 -13.98
C ASP A 254 3.11 28.13 -14.63
N VAL A 255 2.73 28.32 -15.90
CA VAL A 255 2.09 27.29 -16.73
C VAL A 255 2.97 26.02 -16.83
N PRO A 256 2.49 24.84 -16.42
CA PRO A 256 3.21 23.58 -16.61
C PRO A 256 3.10 23.08 -18.06
N PRO A 257 4.08 22.30 -18.58
CA PRO A 257 4.06 21.81 -19.96
C PRO A 257 2.76 21.09 -20.36
N ALA A 258 2.19 20.30 -19.45
CA ALA A 258 0.94 19.57 -19.69
C ALA A 258 -0.29 20.49 -19.89
N LEU A 259 -0.28 21.71 -19.34
CA LEU A 259 -1.31 22.73 -19.56
C LEU A 259 -1.04 23.48 -20.87
N LEU A 260 0.23 23.85 -21.09
CA LEU A 260 0.69 24.51 -22.31
C LEU A 260 0.31 23.71 -23.57
N GLU A 261 0.60 22.41 -23.59
CA GLU A 261 0.28 21.50 -24.69
C GLU A 261 -1.24 21.30 -24.90
N LYS A 262 -2.04 21.31 -23.83
CA LYS A 262 -3.45 20.89 -23.89
C LYS A 262 -4.47 22.01 -24.03
N VAL A 263 -4.18 23.21 -23.53
CA VAL A 263 -5.15 24.34 -23.45
C VAL A 263 -4.52 25.73 -23.62
N CYS A 264 -3.33 25.82 -24.22
CA CYS A 264 -2.67 27.09 -24.56
C CYS A 264 -2.23 27.15 -26.03
N GLY A 265 -2.92 26.43 -26.92
CA GLY A 265 -2.63 26.42 -28.36
C GLY A 265 -3.01 27.72 -29.07
N LYS A 266 -2.74 27.79 -30.38
CA LYS A 266 -2.96 28.98 -31.23
C LYS A 266 -4.43 29.46 -31.35
N GLY A 267 -5.40 28.71 -30.82
CA GLY A 267 -6.80 29.13 -30.70
C GLY A 267 -7.28 29.31 -29.25
N ASP A 268 -6.45 29.00 -28.25
CA ASP A 268 -6.78 29.09 -26.82
C ASP A 268 -6.24 30.40 -26.19
N LEU A 269 -5.30 31.07 -26.86
CA LEU A 269 -4.66 32.33 -26.46
C LEU A 269 -4.92 33.43 -27.50
N GLY A 270 -4.69 34.69 -27.13
CA GLY A 270 -4.89 35.83 -28.03
C GLY A 270 -4.45 37.16 -27.43
N ALA A 271 -4.87 38.28 -28.04
CA ALA A 271 -4.41 39.62 -27.66
C ALA A 271 -4.67 39.97 -26.18
N LYS A 272 -5.78 39.46 -25.59
CA LYS A 272 -6.09 39.61 -24.15
C LYS A 272 -5.64 38.43 -23.28
N ALA A 273 -5.42 37.24 -23.85
CA ALA A 273 -5.17 35.99 -23.11
C ALA A 273 -3.74 35.51 -23.37
N GLN A 274 -2.84 35.72 -22.41
CA GLN A 274 -1.38 35.65 -22.60
C GLN A 274 -0.70 34.84 -21.49
N VAL A 275 0.47 34.26 -21.77
CA VAL A 275 1.30 33.53 -20.78
C VAL A 275 2.46 34.42 -20.34
N LEU A 276 2.58 34.68 -19.03
CA LEU A 276 3.67 35.47 -18.45
C LEU A 276 4.87 34.61 -18.07
N SER A 277 4.62 33.49 -17.39
CA SER A 277 5.66 32.53 -17.01
C SER A 277 5.18 31.09 -17.17
N LEU A 278 6.15 30.21 -17.42
CA LEU A 278 5.94 28.79 -17.64
C LEU A 278 7.12 27.98 -17.13
N THR A 279 6.96 26.67 -16.97
CA THR A 279 8.05 25.76 -16.61
C THR A 279 8.45 24.88 -17.80
N LEU A 280 9.75 24.66 -17.98
CA LEU A 280 10.29 23.71 -18.97
C LEU A 280 11.28 22.73 -18.32
N PRO A 281 11.31 21.46 -18.74
CA PRO A 281 12.26 20.49 -18.24
C PRO A 281 13.63 20.69 -18.89
N TYR A 282 14.68 20.82 -18.05
CA TYR A 282 16.07 20.86 -18.50
C TYR A 282 16.89 19.78 -17.80
N THR A 283 17.77 19.11 -18.57
CA THR A 283 18.80 18.20 -18.07
C THR A 283 20.15 18.89 -18.07
N CYS A 284 20.91 18.78 -16.99
CA CYS A 284 22.25 19.35 -16.91
C CYS A 284 23.29 18.43 -17.57
N ALA A 285 24.07 18.96 -18.53
CA ALA A 285 25.15 18.20 -19.16
C ALA A 285 26.26 17.76 -18.17
N GLY A 286 26.47 18.52 -17.08
CA GLY A 286 27.48 18.23 -16.07
C GLY A 286 27.05 17.16 -15.05
N CYS A 287 25.99 17.43 -14.29
CA CYS A 287 25.55 16.54 -13.20
C CYS A 287 24.41 15.59 -13.58
N GLN A 288 23.93 15.61 -14.83
CA GLN A 288 22.83 14.78 -15.36
C GLN A 288 21.48 14.91 -14.64
N THR A 289 21.36 15.87 -13.71
CA THR A 289 20.10 16.20 -13.03
C THR A 289 19.12 16.82 -14.02
N THR A 290 17.91 16.25 -14.12
CA THR A 290 16.77 16.87 -14.81
C THR A 290 15.92 17.64 -13.80
N SER A 291 15.49 18.85 -14.17
CA SER A 291 14.68 19.73 -13.32
C SER A 291 13.77 20.62 -14.15
N GLN A 292 12.58 20.95 -13.63
CA GLN A 292 11.80 22.06 -14.18
C GLN A 292 12.52 23.39 -13.89
N GLN A 293 12.63 24.25 -14.90
CA GLN A 293 13.12 25.61 -14.78
C GLN A 293 12.00 26.59 -15.08
N ALA A 294 11.80 27.60 -14.23
CA ALA A 294 10.87 28.68 -14.49
C ALA A 294 11.43 29.62 -15.57
N ILE A 295 10.59 29.94 -16.56
CA ILE A 295 10.90 30.78 -17.71
C ILE A 295 9.92 31.96 -17.70
N ASP A 296 10.43 33.16 -17.52
CA ASP A 296 9.68 34.39 -17.82
C ASP A 296 9.58 34.55 -19.35
N VAL A 297 8.37 34.46 -19.87
CA VAL A 297 8.07 34.66 -21.29
C VAL A 297 8.31 36.11 -21.68
N THR A 298 8.14 37.08 -20.78
CA THR A 298 8.35 38.51 -21.03
C THR A 298 9.81 38.78 -21.41
N THR A 299 10.76 38.29 -20.60
CA THR A 299 12.20 38.36 -20.88
C THR A 299 12.61 37.49 -22.07
N HIS A 300 12.05 36.29 -22.22
CA HIS A 300 12.55 35.29 -23.17
C HIS A 300 11.77 35.15 -24.49
N HIS A 301 10.70 35.92 -24.74
CA HIS A 301 9.84 35.82 -25.94
C HIS A 301 10.63 35.79 -27.25
N LYS A 302 11.66 36.64 -27.36
CA LYS A 302 12.51 36.76 -28.55
C LYS A 302 13.26 35.48 -28.91
N THR A 303 13.47 34.57 -27.95
CA THR A 303 14.06 33.24 -28.15
C THR A 303 12.96 32.18 -28.34
N LEU A 304 11.94 32.19 -27.47
CA LEU A 304 10.84 31.21 -27.45
C LEU A 304 10.07 31.16 -28.78
N LYS A 305 9.85 32.32 -29.42
CA LYS A 305 9.16 32.45 -30.71
C LYS A 305 9.82 31.69 -31.89
N PHE A 306 11.07 31.26 -31.73
CA PHE A 306 11.81 30.46 -32.71
C PHE A 306 11.86 28.97 -32.33
N ALA A 307 10.87 28.47 -31.59
CA ALA A 307 10.84 27.10 -31.04
C ALA A 307 12.14 26.74 -30.27
N THR A 308 12.79 27.74 -29.66
CA THR A 308 14.11 27.62 -29.04
C THR A 308 14.00 27.92 -27.55
N ALA A 309 14.52 27.03 -26.70
CA ALA A 309 14.52 27.21 -25.25
C ALA A 309 15.68 28.13 -24.81
N PRO A 310 15.51 28.98 -23.78
CA PRO A 310 16.58 29.81 -23.25
C PRO A 310 17.82 29.04 -22.80
N ALA A 311 19.01 29.61 -23.03
CA ALA A 311 20.26 29.03 -22.56
C ALA A 311 20.45 29.30 -21.06
N LEU A 312 20.25 28.27 -20.23
CA LEU A 312 20.38 28.34 -18.77
C LEU A 312 21.62 27.60 -18.25
N ARG A 313 22.00 27.87 -17.00
CA ARG A 313 23.09 27.20 -16.28
C ARG A 313 22.57 26.52 -15.01
N CYS A 314 23.11 25.34 -14.70
CA CYS A 314 22.73 24.59 -13.52
C CYS A 314 23.00 25.38 -12.24
N SER A 315 22.01 25.47 -11.35
CA SER A 315 22.15 26.08 -10.03
C SER A 315 23.29 25.45 -9.23
N SER A 316 23.39 24.12 -9.23
CA SER A 316 24.39 23.34 -8.48
C SER A 316 25.80 23.43 -9.07
N CYS A 317 26.01 22.99 -10.33
CA CYS A 317 27.35 22.82 -10.91
C CYS A 317 27.75 23.85 -11.98
N LYS A 318 26.90 24.85 -12.26
CA LYS A 318 27.11 25.95 -13.24
C LYS A 318 27.35 25.56 -14.70
N ALA A 319 27.40 24.26 -15.02
CA ALA A 319 27.42 23.72 -16.38
C ALA A 319 26.13 24.09 -17.14
N ALA A 320 26.18 23.97 -18.47
CA ALA A 320 25.03 24.25 -19.33
C ALA A 320 23.84 23.31 -19.03
N LEU A 321 22.63 23.86 -19.16
CA LEU A 321 21.38 23.12 -19.15
C LEU A 321 20.88 22.94 -20.59
N THR A 322 20.52 21.71 -20.94
CA THR A 322 19.87 21.37 -22.22
C THR A 322 18.38 21.17 -21.97
N CYS A 323 17.53 21.90 -22.70
CA CYS A 323 16.08 21.69 -22.61
C CYS A 323 15.72 20.33 -23.21
N VAL A 324 14.86 19.58 -22.53
CA VAL A 324 14.35 18.25 -22.95
C VAL A 324 12.82 18.26 -23.08
N ALA A 325 12.25 19.42 -23.40
CA ALA A 325 10.83 19.60 -23.69
C ALA A 325 10.42 18.86 -24.96
N SER A 326 9.13 18.51 -25.05
CA SER A 326 8.56 17.80 -26.20
C SER A 326 8.48 18.72 -27.43
N GLU A 327 8.48 18.14 -28.63
CA GLU A 327 8.21 18.87 -29.87
C GLU A 327 6.83 19.59 -29.86
N PRO A 328 5.73 18.98 -29.36
CA PRO A 328 4.48 19.71 -29.08
C PRO A 328 4.65 20.94 -28.18
N THR A 329 5.37 20.82 -27.06
CA THR A 329 5.67 21.97 -26.17
C THR A 329 6.42 23.06 -26.94
N MET A 330 7.50 22.72 -27.65
CA MET A 330 8.29 23.71 -28.41
C MET A 330 7.48 24.37 -29.54
N THR A 331 6.54 23.63 -30.14
CA THR A 331 5.62 24.15 -31.16
C THR A 331 4.62 25.16 -30.58
N VAL A 332 4.12 24.93 -29.36
CA VAL A 332 3.24 25.90 -28.68
C VAL A 332 4.03 27.13 -28.23
N LEU A 333 5.25 26.98 -27.68
CA LEU A 333 6.11 28.10 -27.29
C LEU A 333 6.36 29.08 -28.44
N ALA A 334 6.58 28.57 -29.66
CA ALA A 334 6.77 29.38 -30.86
C ALA A 334 5.52 30.18 -31.27
N GLY A 335 4.33 29.77 -30.81
CA GLY A 335 3.05 30.41 -31.10
C GLY A 335 2.57 31.40 -30.03
N LEU A 336 3.30 31.58 -28.91
CA LEU A 336 2.84 32.44 -27.81
C LEU A 336 2.81 33.93 -28.20
N PRO A 337 1.74 34.67 -27.85
CA PRO A 337 1.72 36.14 -28.00
C PRO A 337 2.81 36.77 -27.12
N ALA A 338 3.31 37.94 -27.54
CA ALA A 338 4.26 38.71 -26.73
C ALA A 338 3.54 39.27 -25.48
N PRO A 339 4.05 39.04 -24.26
CA PRO A 339 3.42 39.55 -23.04
C PRO A 339 3.34 41.08 -23.00
N THR A 340 2.18 41.62 -22.61
CA THR A 340 1.91 43.06 -22.45
C THR A 340 1.54 43.44 -21.01
N ALA A 341 1.84 42.59 -20.02
CA ALA A 341 1.61 42.92 -18.62
C ALA A 341 2.48 44.12 -18.18
N PRO A 342 1.93 45.06 -17.40
CA PRO A 342 2.68 46.20 -16.90
C PRO A 342 3.62 45.75 -15.75
N ALA A 343 4.69 46.51 -15.54
CA ALA A 343 5.80 46.08 -14.66
C ALA A 343 5.45 46.04 -13.16
N ASP A 344 4.44 46.81 -12.74
CA ASP A 344 3.85 46.80 -11.40
C ASP A 344 3.06 45.51 -11.13
N LEU A 345 2.32 45.00 -12.14
CA LEU A 345 1.68 43.70 -12.07
C LEU A 345 2.72 42.57 -11.95
N LEU A 346 3.77 42.61 -12.79
CA LEU A 346 4.85 41.62 -12.74
C LEU A 346 5.56 41.62 -11.37
N GLY A 347 5.87 42.80 -10.82
CA GLY A 347 6.48 42.95 -9.50
C GLY A 347 5.59 42.63 -8.30
N SER A 348 4.28 42.41 -8.50
CA SER A 348 3.33 42.06 -7.43
C SER A 348 2.84 40.60 -7.45
N LEU A 349 3.23 39.81 -8.46
CA LEU A 349 2.81 38.41 -8.60
C LEU A 349 3.17 37.53 -7.39
N ASP A 350 4.39 37.66 -6.85
CA ASP A 350 4.82 36.87 -5.69
C ASP A 350 4.10 37.32 -4.41
N THR A 351 3.89 38.63 -4.22
CA THR A 351 3.08 39.17 -3.10
C THR A 351 1.63 38.67 -3.15
N LEU A 352 1.02 38.62 -4.34
CA LEU A 352 -0.32 38.06 -4.54
C LEU A 352 -0.36 36.55 -4.26
N ARG A 353 0.67 35.81 -4.68
CA ARG A 353 0.85 34.37 -4.42
C ARG A 353 0.99 34.06 -2.93
N GLU A 354 1.83 34.79 -2.21
CA GLU A 354 2.00 34.64 -0.76
C GLU A 354 0.71 34.95 -0.02
N ARG A 355 -0.03 36.00 -0.43
CA ARG A 355 -1.33 36.34 0.17
C ARG A 355 -2.40 35.31 -0.15
N ALA A 356 -2.40 34.69 -1.33
CA ALA A 356 -3.28 33.57 -1.66
C ALA A 356 -3.02 32.36 -0.75
N VAL A 357 -1.74 32.05 -0.50
CA VAL A 357 -1.32 31.03 0.47
C VAL A 357 -1.76 31.38 1.90
N ALA A 358 -1.61 32.64 2.33
CA ALA A 358 -1.96 33.07 3.69
C ALA A 358 -3.48 33.11 3.93
N ALA A 359 -4.27 33.51 2.94
CA ALA A 359 -5.73 33.58 3.04
C ALA A 359 -6.37 32.18 3.24
N VAL A 360 -5.76 31.13 2.67
CA VAL A 360 -6.17 29.74 2.88
C VAL A 360 -5.94 29.30 4.33
N ARG A 361 -4.78 29.59 4.93
CA ARG A 361 -4.45 29.17 6.31
C ARG A 361 -5.52 29.61 7.32
N ARG A 362 -5.99 30.86 7.22
CA ARG A 362 -7.03 31.44 8.11
C ARG A 362 -8.42 30.81 7.97
N ARG A 363 -8.68 29.99 6.95
CA ARG A 363 -9.94 29.24 6.78
C ARG A 363 -9.87 27.81 7.32
N SER A 364 -8.67 27.33 7.69
CA SER A 364 -8.43 25.96 8.15
C SER A 364 -8.27 25.83 9.67
N GLU A 365 -8.24 26.95 10.42
CA GLU A 365 -8.19 26.93 11.88
C GLU A 365 -9.59 26.62 12.46
N PRO A 366 -9.76 25.53 13.23
CA PRO A 366 -11.05 25.21 13.85
C PRO A 366 -11.34 26.17 15.00
N SER A 367 -12.34 27.04 14.83
CA SER A 367 -12.84 27.89 15.91
C SER A 367 -13.39 27.02 17.05
N ILE A 368 -12.85 27.20 18.26
CA ILE A 368 -13.19 26.36 19.42
C ILE A 368 -14.57 26.75 19.96
N VAL A 369 -15.60 26.04 19.50
CA VAL A 369 -16.96 26.09 20.07
C VAL A 369 -17.12 24.92 21.02
N LEU A 370 -17.37 25.19 22.31
CA LEU A 370 -17.65 24.13 23.28
C LEU A 370 -19.00 23.46 22.94
N PRO A 371 -19.10 22.12 22.97
CA PRO A 371 -20.37 21.44 22.81
C PRO A 371 -21.25 21.60 24.07
N PRO A 372 -22.57 21.80 23.92
CA PRO A 372 -23.50 21.74 25.05
C PRO A 372 -23.63 20.31 25.59
N GLN A 373 -24.00 20.19 26.86
CA GLN A 373 -24.11 18.90 27.56
C GLN A 373 -25.22 18.02 26.96
N ALA A 374 -24.91 16.76 26.67
CA ALA A 374 -25.88 15.75 26.24
C ALA A 374 -26.52 15.05 27.44
N ALA A 375 -27.84 14.88 27.41
CA ALA A 375 -28.58 14.13 28.43
C ALA A 375 -28.42 12.60 28.23
N ALA A 376 -28.49 11.84 29.31
CA ALA A 376 -28.25 10.39 29.31
C ALA A 376 -29.41 9.57 28.72
N ALA A 377 -29.08 8.46 28.07
CA ALA A 377 -30.03 7.42 27.64
C ALA A 377 -29.98 6.20 28.59
N PRO A 378 -31.09 5.48 28.81
CA PRO A 378 -31.15 4.36 29.74
C PRO A 378 -30.57 3.04 29.16
N PRO A 379 -30.12 2.10 30.01
CA PRO A 379 -29.51 0.84 29.57
C PRO A 379 -30.54 -0.21 29.10
N PRO A 380 -30.15 -1.13 28.20
CA PRO A 380 -30.97 -2.28 27.81
C PRO A 380 -31.13 -3.29 28.96
N ARG A 381 -32.26 -3.99 28.99
CA ARG A 381 -32.57 -5.02 29.99
C ARG A 381 -32.11 -6.40 29.53
N SER A 382 -31.62 -7.21 30.47
CA SER A 382 -31.29 -8.62 30.28
C SER A 382 -32.53 -9.54 30.35
N SER A 383 -32.45 -10.68 29.67
CA SER A 383 -33.25 -11.88 29.94
C SER A 383 -32.36 -13.12 29.75
N LEU A 384 -32.66 -14.22 30.45
CA LEU A 384 -31.66 -15.28 30.73
C LEU A 384 -32.29 -16.69 30.83
N VAL A 385 -32.46 -17.38 29.68
CA VAL A 385 -32.88 -18.79 29.51
C VAL A 385 -32.28 -19.30 28.17
N VAL A 386 -31.40 -20.31 27.99
CA VAL A 386 -30.76 -21.37 28.82
C VAL A 386 -31.60 -22.66 29.01
N PRO A 387 -31.15 -23.87 28.57
CA PRO A 387 -30.16 -24.23 27.52
C PRO A 387 -30.57 -25.47 26.65
N ILE A 388 -29.58 -26.21 26.11
CA ILE A 388 -29.61 -27.59 25.54
C ILE A 388 -30.08 -27.76 24.07
N LEU A 389 -29.13 -27.86 23.13
CA LEU A 389 -29.02 -28.93 22.09
C LEU A 389 -27.84 -28.70 21.11
N ILE A 390 -26.58 -28.84 21.57
CA ILE A 390 -25.39 -28.81 20.69
C ILE A 390 -24.51 -30.03 20.98
N ALA A 391 -24.97 -31.21 20.55
CA ALA A 391 -24.23 -32.47 20.65
C ALA A 391 -24.71 -33.49 19.59
N THR A 392 -24.41 -33.26 18.31
CA THR A 392 -24.50 -34.26 17.21
C THR A 392 -24.02 -33.73 15.86
N LEU A 393 -24.30 -32.46 15.53
CA LEU A 393 -24.24 -31.95 14.15
C LEU A 393 -22.88 -32.06 13.44
N GLY A 394 -21.77 -32.00 14.19
CA GLY A 394 -20.41 -31.96 13.62
C GLY A 394 -19.93 -33.26 12.96
N LEU A 395 -20.59 -34.40 13.20
CA LEU A 395 -20.10 -35.72 12.75
C LEU A 395 -20.68 -36.16 11.40
N VAL A 396 -21.69 -35.45 10.87
CA VAL A 396 -22.47 -35.87 9.68
C VAL A 396 -22.06 -35.11 8.41
N LEU A 397 -21.71 -33.82 8.52
CA LEU A 397 -21.42 -32.96 7.36
C LEU A 397 -20.26 -33.47 6.47
N VAL A 398 -19.18 -33.97 7.07
CA VAL A 398 -18.02 -34.50 6.34
C VAL A 398 -18.37 -35.79 5.58
N ALA A 399 -19.33 -36.58 6.07
CA ALA A 399 -19.78 -37.79 5.39
C ALA A 399 -20.80 -37.50 4.28
N ILE A 400 -21.75 -36.58 4.51
CA ILE A 400 -22.75 -36.19 3.48
C ILE A 400 -22.07 -35.58 2.25
N LEU A 401 -21.02 -34.76 2.42
CA LEU A 401 -20.27 -34.17 1.31
C LEU A 401 -19.63 -35.20 0.36
N VAL A 402 -19.35 -36.42 0.83
CA VAL A 402 -18.80 -37.51 0.00
C VAL A 402 -19.90 -38.32 -0.70
N VAL A 403 -21.07 -38.47 -0.08
CA VAL A 403 -22.16 -39.32 -0.59
C VAL A 403 -23.14 -38.55 -1.51
N ALA A 404 -23.35 -37.25 -1.29
CA ALA A 404 -24.25 -36.44 -2.11
C ALA A 404 -23.80 -36.39 -3.58
N TYR A 405 -22.49 -36.28 -3.82
CA TYR A 405 -21.91 -36.22 -5.17
C TYR A 405 -21.96 -37.57 -5.89
N SER A 406 -22.08 -38.70 -5.18
CA SER A 406 -22.15 -40.05 -5.78
C SER A 406 -23.58 -40.54 -6.06
N LYS A 407 -24.61 -39.69 -5.94
CA LYS A 407 -26.01 -40.11 -6.16
C LYS A 407 -26.93 -39.12 -6.88
N SER A 408 -26.43 -37.99 -7.36
CA SER A 408 -27.18 -37.07 -8.24
C SER A 408 -26.97 -37.38 -9.73
N GLY A 409 -27.01 -38.67 -10.09
CA GLY A 409 -26.86 -39.13 -11.48
C GLY A 409 -28.21 -39.33 -12.18
N GLY A 410 -28.66 -38.32 -12.92
CA GLY A 410 -29.68 -38.47 -13.96
C GLY A 410 -31.00 -37.73 -13.78
N SER A 411 -31.10 -36.54 -14.37
CA SER A 411 -32.33 -36.02 -14.99
C SER A 411 -31.97 -34.96 -16.04
N ASN A 412 -32.69 -34.93 -17.17
CA ASN A 412 -32.45 -33.94 -18.23
C ASN A 412 -32.91 -32.54 -17.80
N THR A 413 -32.09 -31.52 -18.07
CA THR A 413 -32.52 -30.13 -18.29
C THR A 413 -31.75 -29.56 -19.47
N GLU A 414 -32.44 -28.91 -20.40
CA GLU A 414 -31.85 -28.40 -21.64
C GLU A 414 -31.01 -27.12 -21.45
N ASN A 415 -30.13 -26.85 -22.43
CA ASN A 415 -29.04 -25.88 -22.36
C ASN A 415 -29.45 -24.46 -22.81
N PRO A 416 -29.38 -23.43 -21.95
CA PRO A 416 -29.46 -22.03 -22.34
C PRO A 416 -28.07 -21.41 -22.53
N GLN A 417 -27.53 -21.57 -23.75
CA GLN A 417 -26.58 -20.66 -24.43
C GLN A 417 -25.51 -19.94 -23.56
N GLY A 418 -24.39 -20.61 -23.28
CA GLY A 418 -23.20 -19.96 -22.70
C GLY A 418 -21.87 -20.71 -22.82
N SER A 419 -21.83 -21.90 -23.43
CA SER A 419 -20.65 -22.78 -23.43
C SER A 419 -19.47 -22.24 -24.24
N ALA A 420 -18.38 -21.86 -23.58
CA ALA A 420 -17.07 -21.71 -24.20
C ALA A 420 -16.60 -23.06 -24.80
N LYS A 421 -15.70 -23.02 -25.79
CA LYS A 421 -15.13 -24.25 -26.35
C LYS A 421 -14.28 -24.97 -25.30
N PRO A 422 -14.36 -26.31 -25.16
CA PRO A 422 -13.57 -27.06 -24.20
C PRO A 422 -12.07 -26.84 -24.45
N ARG A 423 -11.32 -26.58 -23.38
CA ARG A 423 -9.88 -26.26 -23.43
C ARG A 423 -9.07 -27.50 -23.80
N ALA A 424 -8.20 -27.41 -24.80
CA ALA A 424 -7.40 -28.53 -25.25
C ALA A 424 -6.20 -28.76 -24.33
N LEU A 425 -6.04 -29.99 -23.82
CA LEU A 425 -4.89 -30.39 -23.01
C LEU A 425 -3.64 -30.56 -23.91
N THR A 426 -2.74 -29.57 -23.89
CA THR A 426 -1.62 -29.42 -24.83
C THR A 426 -0.28 -29.95 -24.31
N ALA A 427 -0.03 -29.95 -23.00
CA ALA A 427 1.16 -30.55 -22.40
C ALA A 427 0.87 -31.11 -20.99
N ARG A 428 1.77 -31.95 -20.46
CA ARG A 428 1.68 -32.49 -19.10
C ARG A 428 3.04 -33.00 -18.63
N SER A 429 3.26 -32.98 -17.31
CA SER A 429 4.51 -33.42 -16.67
C SER A 429 4.83 -34.93 -16.77
N SER A 430 3.84 -35.77 -17.02
CA SER A 430 3.97 -37.24 -17.18
C SER A 430 2.96 -37.73 -18.23
N PRO A 431 3.29 -38.71 -19.10
CA PRO A 431 2.38 -39.18 -20.15
C PRO A 431 1.01 -39.63 -19.62
N ALA A 432 1.00 -40.32 -18.48
CA ALA A 432 -0.20 -40.68 -17.74
C ALA A 432 -0.31 -39.83 -16.45
N ARG A 433 -1.55 -39.51 -16.06
CA ARG A 433 -1.87 -38.87 -14.78
C ARG A 433 -1.59 -39.87 -13.63
N PRO A 434 -0.80 -39.51 -12.60
CA PRO A 434 -0.52 -40.40 -11.48
C PRO A 434 -1.77 -40.82 -10.67
N ALA A 435 -1.86 -42.10 -10.30
CA ALA A 435 -3.02 -42.67 -9.62
C ALA A 435 -3.32 -42.12 -8.20
N TRP A 436 -2.43 -41.31 -7.62
CA TRP A 436 -2.72 -40.56 -6.39
C TRP A 436 -3.65 -39.36 -6.63
N ILE A 437 -3.84 -38.93 -7.89
CA ILE A 437 -4.72 -37.84 -8.29
C ILE A 437 -6.17 -38.33 -8.48
N ASP A 438 -6.42 -39.61 -8.74
CA ASP A 438 -7.75 -40.18 -9.01
C ASP A 438 -8.76 -40.03 -7.85
N ARG A 439 -8.31 -39.53 -6.69
CA ARG A 439 -9.12 -39.20 -5.50
C ARG A 439 -9.43 -37.71 -5.35
N LEU A 440 -8.80 -36.86 -6.15
CA LEU A 440 -9.25 -35.50 -6.38
C LEU A 440 -10.30 -35.60 -7.49
N ALA A 441 -11.53 -35.19 -7.19
CA ALA A 441 -12.62 -35.27 -8.15
C ALA A 441 -12.39 -34.23 -9.27
N VAL A 442 -11.66 -34.62 -10.32
CA VAL A 442 -11.54 -33.85 -11.57
C VAL A 442 -12.81 -34.00 -12.42
N ALA A 443 -13.96 -34.03 -11.74
CA ALA A 443 -15.30 -34.05 -12.32
C ALA A 443 -15.59 -32.64 -12.84
N GLU A 444 -15.40 -32.49 -14.15
CA GLU A 444 -15.64 -31.29 -14.93
C GLU A 444 -14.72 -30.10 -14.60
N LEU A 445 -13.75 -29.90 -15.49
CA LEU A 445 -13.02 -28.64 -15.66
C LEU A 445 -13.95 -27.57 -16.28
N ALA A 446 -15.01 -27.21 -15.56
CA ALA A 446 -15.69 -25.94 -15.76
C ALA A 446 -14.67 -24.79 -15.61
N ASP A 447 -14.87 -23.71 -16.36
CA ASP A 447 -13.81 -22.73 -16.71
C ASP A 447 -13.07 -22.06 -15.52
N ASP A 448 -13.61 -22.14 -14.30
CA ASP A 448 -13.09 -21.49 -13.09
C ASP A 448 -12.28 -22.40 -12.14
N GLY A 449 -12.31 -23.72 -12.32
CA GLY A 449 -11.46 -24.73 -11.64
C GLY A 449 -11.27 -24.54 -10.13
N VAL A 450 -12.19 -25.06 -9.31
CA VAL A 450 -12.11 -24.94 -7.84
C VAL A 450 -10.88 -25.71 -7.31
N PRO A 451 -9.94 -25.04 -6.59
CA PRO A 451 -8.80 -25.73 -6.02
C PRO A 451 -9.28 -26.66 -4.90
N ALA A 452 -9.07 -27.96 -5.07
CA ALA A 452 -9.54 -29.02 -4.18
C ALA A 452 -8.37 -29.65 -3.38
N ALA A 453 -8.68 -30.31 -2.26
CA ALA A 453 -7.71 -31.11 -1.54
C ALA A 453 -8.37 -32.34 -0.91
N THR A 454 -7.62 -33.43 -0.79
CA THR A 454 -8.06 -34.71 -0.23
C THR A 454 -6.95 -35.29 0.65
N CYS A 455 -7.31 -35.93 1.76
CA CYS A 455 -6.37 -36.63 2.63
C CYS A 455 -6.83 -38.06 2.87
N ARG A 456 -5.88 -38.99 2.89
CA ARG A 456 -6.05 -40.33 3.41
C ARG A 456 -5.61 -40.33 4.89
N PRO A 457 -6.54 -40.26 5.86
CA PRO A 457 -6.17 -40.46 7.26
C PRO A 457 -5.72 -41.92 7.47
N GLY A 458 -4.69 -42.08 8.29
CA GLY A 458 -4.09 -43.37 8.65
C GLY A 458 -3.09 -43.20 9.79
N ALA A 459 -2.23 -44.20 10.01
CA ALA A 459 -1.02 -44.02 10.81
C ALA A 459 -0.03 -43.14 10.04
N GLU A 460 0.41 -43.63 8.87
CA GLU A 460 0.90 -42.76 7.79
C GLU A 460 -0.25 -41.97 7.18
N MET A 461 0.05 -40.77 6.67
CA MET A 461 -0.94 -39.86 6.11
C MET A 461 -0.45 -39.33 4.76
N ALA A 462 -1.31 -39.39 3.74
CA ALA A 462 -1.03 -38.83 2.42
C ALA A 462 -2.14 -37.85 2.03
N CYS A 463 -1.77 -36.60 1.77
CA CYS A 463 -2.67 -35.52 1.38
C CYS A 463 -2.28 -35.00 0.00
N ALA A 464 -3.27 -34.81 -0.89
CA ALA A 464 -3.07 -34.26 -2.22
C ALA A 464 -3.91 -32.99 -2.39
N GLY A 465 -3.33 -31.99 -3.03
CA GLY A 465 -3.98 -30.72 -3.38
C GLY A 465 -3.93 -30.47 -4.89
N MET A 466 -4.90 -29.70 -5.38
CA MET A 466 -5.09 -29.31 -6.78
C MET A 466 -5.21 -27.78 -6.85
N SER A 467 -4.55 -27.16 -7.82
CA SER A 467 -4.66 -25.73 -8.09
C SER A 467 -5.93 -25.37 -8.86
N SER A 468 -6.22 -24.08 -8.90
CA SER A 468 -7.06 -23.46 -9.92
C SER A 468 -6.27 -23.25 -11.23
N LEU A 469 -6.90 -22.62 -12.23
CA LEU A 469 -6.36 -22.41 -13.58
C LEU A 469 -5.50 -21.14 -13.71
N HIS A 470 -4.21 -21.25 -13.38
CA HIS A 470 -3.24 -20.14 -13.47
C HIS A 470 -2.69 -19.93 -14.89
N THR A 471 -2.07 -18.79 -15.15
CA THR A 471 -1.29 -18.50 -16.37
C THR A 471 0.17 -18.96 -16.26
N SER A 472 0.65 -19.22 -15.05
CA SER A 472 2.00 -19.72 -14.73
C SER A 472 1.92 -21.15 -14.17
N GLN A 473 2.91 -21.99 -14.51
CA GLN A 473 3.05 -23.34 -13.97
C GLN A 473 3.48 -23.32 -12.49
N GLY A 474 4.34 -22.36 -12.11
CA GLY A 474 4.85 -22.24 -10.74
C GLY A 474 3.73 -21.90 -9.74
N ASP A 475 2.92 -20.89 -10.07
CA ASP A 475 1.79 -20.42 -9.27
C ASP A 475 0.75 -21.53 -9.04
N ALA A 476 0.57 -22.39 -10.07
CA ALA A 476 -0.24 -23.59 -9.96
C ALA A 476 0.40 -24.61 -8.99
N GLU A 477 1.67 -24.95 -9.15
CA GLU A 477 2.37 -25.90 -8.28
C GLU A 477 2.40 -25.44 -6.81
N ASP A 478 2.54 -24.14 -6.55
CA ASP A 478 2.51 -23.56 -5.21
C ASP A 478 1.09 -23.52 -4.61
N GLU A 479 0.04 -23.16 -5.37
CA GLU A 479 -1.34 -23.27 -4.86
C GLU A 479 -1.74 -24.72 -4.58
N ALA A 480 -1.30 -25.66 -5.42
CA ALA A 480 -1.53 -27.09 -5.20
C ALA A 480 -0.84 -27.60 -3.92
N LEU A 481 0.39 -27.15 -3.66
CA LEU A 481 1.14 -27.47 -2.45
C LEU A 481 0.52 -26.85 -1.20
N ASP A 482 0.09 -25.57 -1.26
CA ASP A 482 -0.58 -24.90 -0.15
C ASP A 482 -1.95 -25.55 0.15
N ALA A 483 -2.68 -26.00 -0.88
CA ALA A 483 -3.91 -26.76 -0.70
C ALA A 483 -3.65 -28.13 -0.03
N ALA A 484 -2.58 -28.85 -0.42
CA ALA A 484 -2.19 -30.10 0.22
C ALA A 484 -1.80 -29.89 1.70
N LEU A 485 -1.01 -28.86 2.01
CA LEU A 485 -0.55 -28.54 3.36
C LEU A 485 -1.67 -28.03 4.27
N ALA A 486 -2.63 -27.27 3.74
CA ALA A 486 -3.83 -26.89 4.50
C ALA A 486 -4.67 -28.13 4.89
N ALA A 487 -4.73 -29.14 4.01
CA ALA A 487 -5.43 -30.41 4.29
C ALA A 487 -4.64 -31.30 5.29
N VAL A 488 -3.30 -31.28 5.26
CA VAL A 488 -2.44 -31.87 6.30
C VAL A 488 -2.78 -31.27 7.67
N ALA A 489 -2.77 -29.94 7.79
CA ALA A 489 -3.10 -29.26 9.06
C ALA A 489 -4.53 -29.58 9.54
N GLY A 490 -5.50 -29.63 8.61
CA GLY A 490 -6.87 -30.07 8.88
C GLY A 490 -6.95 -31.48 9.46
N THR A 491 -6.18 -32.41 8.90
CA THR A 491 -6.19 -33.84 9.29
C THR A 491 -5.36 -34.13 10.54
N LEU A 492 -4.36 -33.30 10.87
CA LEU A 492 -3.71 -33.32 12.17
C LEU A 492 -4.67 -32.82 13.27
N ALA A 493 -5.43 -31.75 13.01
CA ALA A 493 -6.40 -31.22 13.96
C ALA A 493 -7.62 -32.13 14.23
N THR A 494 -7.86 -33.17 13.42
CA THR A 494 -8.85 -34.22 13.72
C THR A 494 -8.30 -35.40 14.53
N LYS A 495 -6.96 -35.49 14.68
CA LYS A 495 -6.28 -36.48 15.53
C LYS A 495 -6.08 -36.00 16.98
N VAL A 496 -6.21 -34.70 17.26
CA VAL A 496 -6.14 -34.16 18.63
C VAL A 496 -7.42 -34.49 19.40
N THR A 497 -7.28 -35.24 20.50
CA THR A 497 -8.39 -35.68 21.38
C THR A 497 -8.55 -34.88 22.67
N ASP A 498 -7.63 -33.97 22.99
CA ASP A 498 -7.72 -33.08 24.16
C ASP A 498 -8.92 -32.12 24.02
N ALA A 499 -9.86 -32.21 24.96
CA ALA A 499 -11.12 -31.45 24.93
C ALA A 499 -10.93 -29.94 25.22
N GLU A 500 -9.96 -29.57 26.06
CA GLU A 500 -9.63 -28.17 26.35
C GLU A 500 -8.91 -27.54 25.16
N TRP A 501 -8.01 -28.29 24.50
CA TRP A 501 -7.44 -27.90 23.22
C TRP A 501 -8.52 -27.74 22.14
N GLN A 502 -9.49 -28.67 22.05
CA GLN A 502 -10.57 -28.55 21.08
C GLN A 502 -11.43 -27.30 21.34
N ALA A 503 -11.77 -26.98 22.59
CA ALA A 503 -12.52 -25.77 22.93
C ALA A 503 -11.70 -24.48 22.72
N GLY A 504 -10.44 -24.46 23.15
CA GLY A 504 -9.57 -23.28 23.10
C GLY A 504 -9.01 -22.95 21.71
N VAL A 505 -8.68 -23.98 20.90
CA VAL A 505 -8.00 -23.79 19.61
C VAL A 505 -8.95 -23.87 18.42
N ARG A 506 -9.95 -24.77 18.42
CA ARG A 506 -10.86 -24.88 17.25
C ARG A 506 -11.79 -23.69 17.13
N GLY A 507 -12.29 -23.16 18.24
CA GLY A 507 -13.19 -21.98 18.25
C GLY A 507 -12.57 -20.72 17.62
N ILE A 508 -11.23 -20.62 17.60
CA ILE A 508 -10.54 -19.51 16.92
C ILE A 508 -10.77 -19.55 15.41
N TYR A 509 -10.77 -20.74 14.78
CA TYR A 509 -10.69 -20.86 13.32
C TYR A 509 -11.87 -21.55 12.64
N SER A 510 -12.70 -22.31 13.37
CA SER A 510 -13.76 -23.17 12.81
C SER A 510 -14.67 -22.41 11.87
N ASP A 511 -15.11 -21.23 12.30
CA ASP A 511 -16.20 -20.49 11.67
C ASP A 511 -15.67 -19.71 10.45
N ALA A 512 -14.44 -19.19 10.53
CA ALA A 512 -13.73 -18.57 9.42
C ALA A 512 -13.39 -19.59 8.31
N LEU A 513 -12.97 -20.81 8.69
CA LEU A 513 -12.75 -21.93 7.77
C LEU A 513 -14.07 -22.35 7.12
N ALA A 514 -15.14 -22.52 7.90
CA ALA A 514 -16.45 -22.93 7.42
C ALA A 514 -17.05 -21.90 6.46
N ALA A 515 -17.07 -20.62 6.83
CA ALA A 515 -17.61 -19.53 6.01
C ALA A 515 -16.86 -19.37 4.67
N LYS A 516 -15.52 -19.33 4.70
CA LYS A 516 -14.72 -19.19 3.46
C LYS A 516 -14.83 -20.40 2.54
N THR A 517 -14.96 -21.61 3.11
CA THR A 517 -15.16 -22.83 2.33
C THR A 517 -16.59 -22.90 1.77
N ALA A 518 -17.60 -22.55 2.56
CA ALA A 518 -19.00 -22.52 2.12
C ALA A 518 -19.23 -21.47 1.03
N ALA A 519 -18.61 -20.29 1.13
CA ALA A 519 -18.67 -19.27 0.09
C ALA A 519 -18.08 -19.76 -1.25
N LEU A 520 -16.96 -20.48 -1.22
CA LEU A 520 -16.34 -21.06 -2.42
C LEU A 520 -17.15 -22.22 -3.02
N VAL A 521 -17.89 -22.97 -2.20
CA VAL A 521 -18.78 -24.05 -2.65
C VAL A 521 -20.11 -23.47 -3.20
N ALA A 522 -20.60 -22.38 -2.64
CA ALA A 522 -21.83 -21.71 -3.08
C ALA A 522 -21.63 -20.90 -4.37
N ASP A 523 -20.49 -20.24 -4.54
CA ASP A 523 -20.10 -19.57 -5.78
C ASP A 523 -18.62 -19.86 -6.14
N PRO A 524 -18.37 -20.95 -6.89
CA PRO A 524 -17.08 -21.27 -7.50
C PRO A 524 -16.48 -20.17 -8.39
N ALA A 525 -17.31 -19.33 -9.01
CA ALA A 525 -16.88 -18.27 -9.91
C ALA A 525 -16.49 -16.98 -9.16
N SER A 526 -16.96 -16.80 -7.93
CA SER A 526 -16.61 -15.66 -7.07
C SER A 526 -15.10 -15.46 -6.96
N THR A 527 -14.60 -14.35 -7.51
CA THR A 527 -13.20 -13.95 -7.38
C THR A 527 -12.82 -13.64 -5.94
N THR A 528 -13.79 -13.24 -5.12
CA THR A 528 -13.62 -13.00 -3.68
C THR A 528 -13.54 -14.31 -2.90
N ALA A 529 -14.47 -15.25 -3.09
CA ALA A 529 -14.41 -16.53 -2.37
C ALA A 529 -13.16 -17.35 -2.75
N ARG A 530 -12.80 -17.38 -4.03
CA ARG A 530 -11.54 -18.00 -4.50
C ARG A 530 -10.30 -17.35 -3.86
N ARG A 531 -10.23 -16.02 -3.80
CA ARG A 531 -9.13 -15.29 -3.16
C ARG A 531 -9.03 -15.61 -1.67
N GLU A 532 -10.13 -15.56 -0.94
CA GLU A 532 -10.13 -15.76 0.53
C GLU A 532 -9.83 -17.20 0.93
N ALA A 533 -10.29 -18.19 0.15
CA ALA A 533 -9.92 -19.58 0.33
C ALA A 533 -8.43 -19.84 0.01
N ARG A 534 -7.89 -19.22 -1.05
CA ARG A 534 -6.45 -19.25 -1.36
C ARG A 534 -5.62 -18.61 -0.25
N GLU A 535 -6.01 -17.43 0.22
CA GLU A 535 -5.31 -16.67 1.26
C GLU A 535 -5.28 -17.44 2.59
N GLY A 536 -6.41 -18.03 2.99
CA GLY A 536 -6.49 -18.91 4.15
C GLY A 536 -5.56 -20.13 4.04
N ARG A 537 -5.64 -20.88 2.92
CA ARG A 537 -4.77 -22.05 2.69
C ARG A 537 -3.28 -21.68 2.68
N ARG A 538 -2.90 -20.58 2.02
CA ARG A 538 -1.53 -20.06 1.98
C ARG A 538 -1.03 -19.72 3.38
N ALA A 539 -1.85 -19.07 4.21
CA ALA A 539 -1.49 -18.77 5.60
C ALA A 539 -1.27 -20.04 6.44
N VAL A 540 -2.20 -20.99 6.38
CA VAL A 540 -2.05 -22.30 7.06
C VAL A 540 -0.80 -23.04 6.59
N ALA A 541 -0.52 -23.01 5.29
CA ALA A 541 0.64 -23.68 4.72
C ALA A 541 1.97 -23.00 5.09
N ARG A 542 2.02 -21.67 5.26
CA ARG A 542 3.21 -20.97 5.81
C ARG A 542 3.40 -21.32 7.29
N ALA A 543 2.36 -21.23 8.12
CA ALA A 543 2.41 -21.59 9.54
C ALA A 543 2.81 -23.06 9.76
N LEU A 544 2.27 -24.00 8.97
CA LEU A 544 2.64 -25.42 9.05
C LEU A 544 4.10 -25.66 8.67
N ARG A 545 4.60 -25.04 7.58
CA ARG A 545 6.03 -25.10 7.22
C ARG A 545 6.92 -24.52 8.34
N ALA A 546 6.50 -23.43 8.96
CA ALA A 546 7.22 -22.77 10.05
C ALA A 546 7.24 -23.58 11.36
N ALA A 547 6.32 -24.54 11.55
CA ALA A 547 6.23 -25.37 12.76
C ALA A 547 6.76 -26.80 12.57
N GLY A 548 6.52 -27.45 11.44
CA GLY A 548 6.66 -28.91 11.32
C GLY A 548 8.01 -29.47 10.89
N GLY A 549 8.89 -28.64 10.30
CA GLY A 549 10.20 -29.05 9.76
C GLY A 549 10.12 -29.70 8.36
N GLU A 550 11.23 -30.31 7.90
CA GLU A 550 11.37 -30.77 6.50
C GLU A 550 10.20 -31.59 5.91
N PRO A 551 9.60 -32.59 6.61
CA PRO A 551 8.56 -33.41 5.98
C PRO A 551 7.25 -32.65 5.64
N VAL A 552 7.11 -31.39 6.07
CA VAL A 552 6.03 -30.49 5.61
C VAL A 552 6.51 -29.30 4.74
N THR A 553 7.81 -29.20 4.40
CA THR A 553 8.31 -28.14 3.51
C THR A 553 8.35 -28.53 2.03
N ARG A 554 8.37 -29.83 1.72
CA ARG A 554 8.48 -30.36 0.34
C ARG A 554 7.35 -31.35 0.02
N PRO A 555 6.76 -31.32 -1.19
CA PRO A 555 5.86 -32.36 -1.64
C PRO A 555 6.60 -33.68 -1.90
N SER A 556 5.94 -34.80 -1.58
CA SER A 556 6.36 -36.16 -1.93
C SER A 556 6.13 -36.49 -3.42
N ALA A 557 5.19 -35.80 -4.09
CA ALA A 557 5.00 -35.86 -5.53
C ALA A 557 4.45 -34.55 -6.10
N ARG A 558 4.77 -34.24 -7.36
CA ARG A 558 4.16 -33.17 -8.16
C ARG A 558 3.68 -33.71 -9.50
N TYR A 559 2.68 -33.07 -10.09
CA TYR A 559 2.24 -33.29 -11.48
C TYR A 559 1.49 -32.05 -11.97
N TRP A 560 1.67 -31.67 -13.24
CA TRP A 560 0.94 -30.57 -13.88
C TRP A 560 0.43 -30.92 -15.28
N GLU A 561 -0.59 -30.18 -15.71
CA GLU A 561 -1.28 -30.24 -17.00
C GLU A 561 -1.44 -28.82 -17.58
N GLU A 562 -1.09 -28.64 -18.85
CA GLU A 562 -1.26 -27.39 -19.60
C GLU A 562 -2.48 -27.48 -20.52
N TYR A 563 -3.36 -26.49 -20.42
CA TYR A 563 -4.57 -26.34 -21.23
C TYR A 563 -4.48 -25.08 -22.09
N THR A 564 -4.76 -25.20 -23.38
CA THR A 564 -4.87 -24.05 -24.30
C THR A 564 -6.34 -23.74 -24.58
N GLY A 565 -6.70 -22.46 -24.41
CA GLY A 565 -8.04 -21.93 -24.71
C GLY A 565 -7.98 -20.55 -25.38
N SER A 566 -9.14 -19.90 -25.53
CA SER A 566 -9.25 -18.57 -26.15
C SER A 566 -8.52 -17.46 -25.38
N SER A 567 -8.26 -17.66 -24.09
CA SER A 567 -7.50 -16.74 -23.22
C SER A 567 -6.03 -17.16 -23.04
N GLY A 568 -5.49 -17.96 -23.97
CA GLY A 568 -4.10 -18.40 -23.97
C GLY A 568 -3.86 -19.73 -23.25
N LYS A 569 -2.61 -19.95 -22.82
CA LYS A 569 -2.22 -21.11 -22.00
C LYS A 569 -2.67 -20.94 -20.56
N ARG A 570 -3.09 -22.05 -19.93
CA ARG A 570 -3.38 -22.17 -18.51
C ARG A 570 -2.79 -23.45 -17.95
N TYR A 571 -2.40 -23.44 -16.69
CA TYR A 571 -1.86 -24.60 -16.00
C TYR A 571 -2.77 -25.01 -14.85
N VAL A 572 -2.92 -26.31 -14.66
CA VAL A 572 -3.42 -26.94 -13.44
C VAL A 572 -2.31 -27.80 -12.89
N ALA A 573 -2.02 -27.69 -11.60
CA ALA A 573 -1.04 -28.52 -10.93
C ALA A 573 -1.64 -29.26 -9.74
N PHE A 574 -0.92 -30.30 -9.35
CA PHE A 574 -1.27 -31.25 -8.34
C PHE A 574 -0.01 -31.51 -7.49
N ALA A 575 -0.16 -31.50 -6.18
CA ALA A 575 0.94 -31.76 -5.25
C ALA A 575 0.49 -32.75 -4.18
N GLN A 576 1.35 -33.70 -3.82
CA GLN A 576 1.14 -34.62 -2.71
C GLN A 576 2.12 -34.33 -1.58
N VAL A 577 1.67 -34.43 -0.33
CA VAL A 577 2.50 -34.43 0.87
C VAL A 577 2.22 -35.73 1.63
N THR A 578 3.27 -36.47 1.99
CA THR A 578 3.17 -37.75 2.70
C THR A 578 3.96 -37.64 4.01
N LEU A 579 3.30 -37.91 5.14
CA LEU A 579 3.92 -37.95 6.47
C LEU A 579 3.96 -39.39 6.99
N ALA A 580 5.14 -39.80 7.46
CA ALA A 580 5.31 -41.06 8.17
C ALA A 580 4.58 -41.04 9.52
N ALA A 581 4.24 -42.20 10.07
CA ALA A 581 3.49 -42.30 11.32
C ALA A 581 4.20 -41.59 12.50
N ALA A 582 5.53 -41.62 12.55
CA ALA A 582 6.32 -40.90 13.55
C ALA A 582 6.15 -39.37 13.46
N ASP A 583 6.09 -38.80 12.25
CA ASP A 583 5.86 -37.36 12.06
C ASP A 583 4.42 -36.97 12.41
N VAL A 584 3.44 -37.79 12.06
CA VAL A 584 2.04 -37.57 12.43
C VAL A 584 1.88 -37.52 13.95
N THR A 585 2.49 -38.45 14.69
CA THR A 585 2.51 -38.44 16.16
C THR A 585 3.24 -37.21 16.70
N ARG A 586 4.47 -36.96 16.25
CA ARG A 586 5.32 -35.81 16.66
C ARG A 586 4.60 -34.47 16.52
N LEU A 587 3.86 -34.26 15.42
CA LEU A 587 3.15 -33.01 15.16
C LEU A 587 1.89 -32.87 16.03
N VAL A 588 1.17 -33.96 16.29
CA VAL A 588 0.01 -33.96 17.21
C VAL A 588 0.46 -33.71 18.66
N GLU A 589 1.56 -34.33 19.10
CA GLU A 589 2.15 -34.11 20.43
C GLU A 589 2.75 -32.71 20.60
N SER A 590 3.27 -32.09 19.54
CA SER A 590 3.72 -30.70 19.62
C SER A 590 2.54 -29.74 19.71
N ALA A 591 1.48 -29.95 18.90
CA ALA A 591 0.30 -29.10 18.90
C ALA A 591 -0.46 -29.07 20.25
N THR A 592 -0.33 -30.12 21.08
CA THR A 592 -0.92 -30.21 22.43
C THR A 592 0.08 -29.90 23.55
N ARG A 593 1.32 -29.51 23.24
CA ARG A 593 2.35 -29.22 24.25
C ARG A 593 1.98 -27.98 25.06
N ARG A 594 1.57 -28.20 26.31
CA ARG A 594 1.22 -27.14 27.25
C ARG A 594 2.45 -26.45 27.85
N SER A 595 2.30 -25.19 28.20
CA SER A 595 3.20 -24.44 29.10
C SER A 595 2.37 -23.45 29.92
N ALA A 596 2.91 -22.94 31.03
CA ALA A 596 2.17 -22.04 31.91
C ALA A 596 3.02 -20.88 32.45
N ALA A 597 2.46 -19.67 32.46
CA ALA A 597 3.02 -18.48 33.10
C ALA A 597 1.92 -17.40 33.27
N LEU A 598 2.14 -16.42 34.15
CA LEU A 598 1.25 -15.26 34.36
C LEU A 598 -0.23 -15.59 34.68
N GLY A 599 -0.51 -16.80 35.17
CA GLY A 599 -1.87 -17.29 35.40
C GLY A 599 -2.59 -17.83 34.16
N ALA A 600 -1.89 -18.18 33.08
CA ALA A 600 -2.49 -18.85 31.92
C ALA A 600 -1.82 -20.19 31.61
N THR A 601 -2.62 -21.15 31.14
CA THR A 601 -2.17 -22.33 30.40
C THR A 601 -2.18 -21.99 28.91
N VAL A 602 -1.07 -22.24 28.21
CA VAL A 602 -0.93 -21.98 26.77
C VAL A 602 -0.48 -23.20 25.98
N VAL A 603 -0.77 -23.21 24.68
CA VAL A 603 -0.23 -24.14 23.66
C VAL A 603 0.25 -23.36 22.43
N ASP A 604 1.02 -24.02 21.55
CA ASP A 604 1.53 -23.40 20.32
C ASP A 604 0.39 -22.90 19.41
N ALA A 605 0.63 -21.79 18.69
CA ALA A 605 -0.31 -21.28 17.69
C ALA A 605 -0.53 -22.28 16.55
N HIS A 606 -1.66 -23.00 16.58
CA HIS A 606 -1.94 -24.06 15.62
C HIS A 606 -2.14 -23.50 14.18
N PRO A 607 -1.52 -24.08 13.12
CA PRO A 607 -1.53 -23.50 11.77
C PRO A 607 -2.91 -23.13 11.21
N LEU A 608 -3.98 -23.84 11.56
CA LEU A 608 -5.34 -23.54 11.10
C LEU A 608 -5.87 -22.16 11.54
N VAL A 609 -5.27 -21.52 12.55
CA VAL A 609 -5.55 -20.13 12.93
C VAL A 609 -5.41 -19.17 11.73
N GLY A 610 -4.54 -19.49 10.75
CA GLY A 610 -4.38 -18.73 9.51
C GLY A 610 -5.67 -18.57 8.68
N TRP A 611 -6.72 -19.38 8.89
CA TRP A 611 -8.03 -19.16 8.30
C TRP A 611 -8.73 -17.89 8.79
N ARG A 612 -8.53 -17.52 10.07
CA ARG A 612 -9.06 -16.29 10.67
C ARG A 612 -8.05 -15.15 10.67
N TYR A 613 -6.78 -15.45 10.97
CA TYR A 613 -5.71 -14.45 11.10
C TYR A 613 -4.54 -14.78 10.15
N PRO A 614 -4.59 -14.42 8.85
CA PRO A 614 -3.62 -14.85 7.83
C PRO A 614 -2.16 -14.41 8.04
N THR A 615 -1.91 -13.50 8.99
CA THR A 615 -0.61 -12.96 9.38
C THR A 615 0.00 -13.64 10.61
N ILE A 616 -0.74 -14.50 11.32
CA ILE A 616 -0.27 -15.20 12.52
C ILE A 616 0.29 -16.56 12.12
N GLU A 617 1.62 -16.65 12.05
CA GLU A 617 2.34 -17.90 11.74
C GLU A 617 2.88 -18.61 12.99
N ARG A 618 2.99 -17.87 14.11
CA ARG A 618 3.58 -18.29 15.39
C ARG A 618 3.00 -17.49 16.55
N GLY A 619 3.15 -18.02 17.77
CA GLY A 619 2.62 -17.44 19.00
C GLY A 619 2.22 -18.51 20.01
N ALA A 620 1.60 -18.10 21.12
CA ALA A 620 1.05 -18.99 22.14
C ALA A 620 -0.44 -18.69 22.37
N ILE A 621 -1.31 -19.68 22.16
CA ILE A 621 -2.76 -19.59 22.41
C ILE A 621 -3.03 -19.84 23.89
N ILE A 622 -3.76 -18.95 24.54
CA ILE A 622 -4.30 -19.15 25.89
C ILE A 622 -5.47 -20.15 25.81
N LEU A 623 -5.32 -21.31 26.46
CA LEU A 623 -6.41 -22.28 26.62
C LEU A 623 -7.33 -21.93 27.78
N SER A 624 -6.73 -21.51 28.90
CA SER A 624 -7.44 -21.26 30.17
C SER A 624 -6.66 -20.29 31.05
N THR A 625 -7.40 -19.42 31.75
CA THR A 625 -6.87 -18.46 32.73
C THR A 625 -7.29 -18.79 34.16
N THR A 626 -6.32 -18.69 35.08
CA THR A 626 -6.45 -18.83 36.53
C THR A 626 -6.11 -17.50 37.21
N ASP A 627 -6.12 -17.45 38.54
CA ASP A 627 -5.82 -16.22 39.28
C ASP A 627 -4.35 -15.81 39.10
N GLY A 628 -4.14 -14.72 38.34
CA GLY A 628 -2.84 -14.18 37.99
C GLY A 628 -2.93 -13.00 37.01
N PRO A 629 -1.78 -12.40 36.64
CA PRO A 629 -1.73 -11.15 35.90
C PRO A 629 -2.57 -11.08 34.62
N LEU A 630 -2.68 -12.15 33.83
CA LEU A 630 -3.45 -12.16 32.59
C LEU A 630 -4.96 -12.06 32.83
N ARG A 631 -5.46 -12.73 33.88
CA ARG A 631 -6.85 -12.65 34.33
C ARG A 631 -7.17 -11.27 34.90
N THR A 632 -6.25 -10.70 35.69
CA THR A 632 -6.37 -9.32 36.20
C THR A 632 -6.35 -8.28 35.09
N ALA A 633 -5.60 -8.51 34.01
CA ALA A 633 -5.57 -7.66 32.82
C ALA A 633 -6.80 -7.83 31.91
N GLY A 634 -7.73 -8.74 32.22
CA GLY A 634 -8.94 -8.98 31.44
C GLY A 634 -8.70 -9.62 30.06
N ILE A 635 -7.55 -10.28 29.86
CA ILE A 635 -7.23 -10.97 28.60
C ILE A 635 -8.05 -12.27 28.55
N PRO A 636 -8.94 -12.46 27.56
CA PRO A 636 -9.80 -13.63 27.50
C PRO A 636 -9.03 -14.87 27.01
N ASP A 637 -9.56 -16.04 27.36
CA ASP A 637 -9.15 -17.32 26.78
C ASP A 637 -9.33 -17.30 25.24
N GLN A 638 -8.69 -18.24 24.54
CA GLN A 638 -8.51 -18.26 23.07
C GLN A 638 -7.61 -17.15 22.49
N SER A 639 -7.24 -16.12 23.27
CA SER A 639 -6.31 -15.08 22.81
C SER A 639 -4.90 -15.61 22.50
N ILE A 640 -4.21 -15.01 21.54
CA ILE A 640 -2.90 -15.44 21.05
C ILE A 640 -1.83 -14.41 21.44
N VAL A 641 -0.88 -14.80 22.28
CA VAL A 641 0.26 -13.95 22.67
C VAL A 641 1.32 -14.00 21.57
N LEU A 642 1.68 -12.83 21.04
CA LEU A 642 2.59 -12.64 19.90
C LEU A 642 3.92 -11.97 20.29
N ALA A 643 3.97 -11.24 21.41
CA ALA A 643 5.21 -10.70 21.97
C ALA A 643 5.09 -10.37 23.47
N ILE A 644 6.22 -10.41 24.19
CA ILE A 644 6.37 -9.94 25.58
C ILE A 644 7.51 -8.91 25.61
N ASP A 645 7.21 -7.67 26.01
CA ASP A 645 8.11 -6.51 25.97
C ASP A 645 8.90 -6.42 24.64
N GLY A 646 8.16 -6.42 23.52
CA GLY A 646 8.69 -6.34 22.16
C GLY A 646 9.37 -7.62 21.64
N ARG A 647 9.75 -8.56 22.52
CA ARG A 647 10.38 -9.84 22.13
C ARG A 647 9.31 -10.79 21.59
N PRO A 648 9.45 -11.35 20.36
CA PRO A 648 8.43 -12.19 19.76
C PRO A 648 8.25 -13.53 20.50
N VAL A 649 7.00 -13.96 20.64
CA VAL A 649 6.66 -15.31 21.10
C VAL A 649 6.58 -16.21 19.87
N ALA A 650 7.37 -17.29 19.84
CA ALA A 650 7.38 -18.26 18.75
C ALA A 650 6.42 -19.43 19.01
N ASP A 651 6.33 -19.83 20.27
CA ASP A 651 5.74 -21.08 20.77
C ASP A 651 5.42 -20.96 22.28
N ALA A 652 4.70 -21.94 22.85
CA ALA A 652 4.26 -21.96 24.24
C ALA A 652 5.42 -21.91 25.26
N ALA A 653 6.55 -22.57 24.95
CA ALA A 653 7.72 -22.60 25.81
C ALA A 653 8.44 -21.24 25.83
N SER A 654 8.51 -20.56 24.68
CA SER A 654 9.06 -19.22 24.54
C SER A 654 8.22 -18.19 25.29
N PHE A 655 6.89 -18.31 25.28
CA PHE A 655 5.99 -17.52 26.13
C PHE A 655 6.34 -17.71 27.61
N ALA A 656 6.34 -18.95 28.09
CA ALA A 656 6.53 -19.22 29.51
C ALA A 656 7.91 -18.76 30.02
N ARG A 657 8.97 -18.96 29.21
CA ARG A 657 10.31 -18.44 29.50
C ARG A 657 10.33 -16.90 29.52
N LEU A 658 9.91 -16.24 28.43
CA LEU A 658 9.96 -14.78 28.33
C LEU A 658 9.15 -14.10 29.43
N ALA A 659 8.01 -14.68 29.82
CA ALA A 659 7.19 -14.23 30.94
C ALA A 659 7.88 -14.40 32.30
N THR A 660 8.48 -15.57 32.55
CA THR A 660 9.16 -15.87 33.82
C THR A 660 10.42 -15.01 34.00
N ASP A 661 11.25 -14.91 32.96
CA ASP A 661 12.45 -14.06 32.93
C ASP A 661 12.11 -12.60 33.29
N GLN A 662 11.01 -12.10 32.74
CA GLN A 662 10.61 -10.71 32.85
C GLN A 662 9.89 -10.39 34.16
N LEU A 663 9.05 -11.30 34.67
CA LEU A 663 8.46 -11.15 36.00
C LEU A 663 9.57 -11.12 37.07
N ALA A 664 10.53 -12.04 36.99
CA ALA A 664 11.68 -12.09 37.90
C ALA A 664 12.68 -10.91 37.74
N ALA A 665 12.50 -10.04 36.73
CA ALA A 665 13.16 -8.75 36.61
C ALA A 665 12.31 -7.63 37.25
N LEU A 666 11.02 -7.57 36.90
CA LEU A 666 10.07 -6.58 37.42
C LEU A 666 9.89 -6.68 38.94
N ASP A 667 9.94 -7.88 39.53
CA ASP A 667 9.92 -8.09 40.98
C ASP A 667 11.09 -7.40 41.72
N LYS A 668 12.19 -7.06 41.02
CA LYS A 668 13.39 -6.43 41.57
C LYS A 668 13.47 -4.93 41.30
N THR A 669 12.87 -4.46 40.20
CA THR A 669 12.98 -3.06 39.74
C THR A 669 11.67 -2.26 39.84
N GLY A 670 10.54 -2.95 39.97
CA GLY A 670 9.24 -2.41 39.57
C GLY A 670 9.14 -2.22 38.04
N GLY A 671 7.94 -1.90 37.56
CA GLY A 671 7.66 -1.56 36.16
C GLY A 671 6.35 -2.13 35.65
N THR A 672 6.19 -2.13 34.33
CA THR A 672 5.00 -2.63 33.61
C THR A 672 5.41 -3.73 32.64
N LEU A 673 4.68 -4.85 32.63
CA LEU A 673 4.84 -5.91 31.64
C LEU A 673 3.98 -5.61 30.41
N THR A 674 4.60 -5.48 29.23
CA THR A 674 3.88 -5.21 27.97
C THR A 674 3.64 -6.51 27.20
N LEU A 675 2.40 -6.72 26.76
CA LEU A 675 2.00 -7.90 25.99
C LEU A 675 1.40 -7.44 24.65
N ARG A 676 1.84 -8.06 23.54
CA ARG A 676 1.14 -7.95 22.25
C ARG A 676 0.31 -9.20 22.04
N VAL A 677 -1.00 -9.05 21.99
CA VAL A 677 -1.98 -10.14 21.98
C VAL A 677 -2.97 -9.93 20.84
N GLN A 678 -3.29 -10.98 20.09
CA GLN A 678 -4.48 -11.03 19.25
C GLN A 678 -5.63 -11.61 20.08
N THR A 679 -6.63 -10.78 20.38
CA THR A 679 -7.90 -11.23 20.99
C THR A 679 -8.79 -11.87 19.93
N VAL A 680 -9.66 -12.79 20.35
CA VAL A 680 -10.75 -13.29 19.49
C VAL A 680 -11.90 -12.29 19.54
N ASP A 681 -12.15 -11.60 18.44
CA ASP A 681 -13.27 -10.67 18.31
C ASP A 681 -14.61 -11.45 18.29
N PRO A 682 -15.72 -10.89 18.80
CA PRO A 682 -17.04 -11.40 18.46
C PRO A 682 -17.24 -11.33 16.93
N ALA A 683 -17.80 -12.39 16.35
CA ALA A 683 -18.01 -12.54 14.91
C ALA A 683 -19.27 -11.82 14.40
#